data_AF-A0A372J363-F1
#
_entry.id   AF-A0A372J363-F1
#
_cell.length_a   1.000
_cell.length_b   1.000
_cell.length_c   1.000
_cell.angle_alpha   90.00
_cell.angle_beta   90.00
_cell.angle_gamma   90.00
#
_symmetry.space_group_name_H-M   'P 1'
#
loop_
_entity.id
_entity.type
_entity.pdbx_description
1 polymer ?
#
loop_
_entity_poly.entity_id
_entity_poly.type
_entity_poly.pdbx_seq_one_letter_code
_entity_poly.pdbx_strand_id
1 'polypeptide(L)'
;MVQEADTSTHPADVRERRLEKFRALRERGQDAYPYRYPTDATAGGIRAAHAGLGPDVRTTDRVRLAGRVELIRRQGWLTFATLRDRTGAIQLFVDSSVLGADRHREFDDVDRGDWVGVEGTVMTTRRGELSVCVAGFAVLGKALREPPDKHRGLPDVETRYRRRYADLEANERTREVFRIRHAAVRALRHHLEDRGFTEVEGPVLQSTQGGASARPFVTHHNALDLDLYLRIALELHLKRLVVGGLERVFEIGRVFRNEGIDTRHNPEFTMLEAYQAFADYHDMMDLVEGMVTAAARAALGGVDDHALTVHLGGHAIDLAATPWPRKRFADMIAEATGATMHPAMPVGEARAVLDRLGIPYESRWGAGRLMKEVYDEKVQHAVVGPVFCTDYPREVSPLARVHRDDPAYVERFELVVAGFELCNAYSEQNDPLEQLAAFEAEARAKAQGDPEAGDVDLDYVRALEYGMPCTGGLGIGVDRLVMLLAGVDSIREVILFPTLRPESPPPPGSGPSGAPRPLLPPTPGPAAAVPSPRPAEPPGPPGPAAPAGGSVVALPATAPSASPVTSVRRPAVAHGTAVRVIAGLVALAGALQLLPLLPVAHSRIGGELPALDPVGVPAAGHVASVVVGVLLLLLADQLARRKLLAWRLAVTLLAVGAVAHLVKGPHPVAAVLDAALLLALVRYRSAFRAPPDPPSLLRLLRVLPVYAAGVLLFGLAALWSQRGQLSPDLTLPGALRTVLAGLVGLDGAYAYGSDLFAALFPAALLALGITGLGVLAVLLFRPLTARPPHTAEDWERARDLVRAHGWDTLAYFALRDDKSFFFSRDGEAFLAYTYLGGYALVSGDPIGARESVVRVLDEFLDLCDDRAWTPALLAVREASMPLYASRGFSAFYLGDEAVLDCRRFGLDGPARKGLRAAVRRVGRTHRFRLIAESQAPAGLVEQLNAISARWRGKAPERGFTMSLSQDVRGAGADPEFLLCVALDADGVPGGFLRLVPAYGPSFGYTLDLMRHDPDAPNGMTEFLIASTAGALGARGVARLSMNFAMWGRLFADDVPFTPLQRVARRAVGLLNPFFQIESLHDFNARFGPEWLPRVLAYRHRSDLPRVGLRYAGAEGFLAVPGLGRLLVPKAVGGVPSPSAPPSAPPSAPGRAAA
;
A
#
# COMPACT_ATOMS: atom_id res chain seq x y z
N MET A 1 34.83 27.84 50.18
CA MET A 1 35.14 26.88 49.11
C MET A 1 33.89 26.71 48.26
N VAL A 2 33.96 27.12 46.99
CA VAL A 2 32.89 26.83 46.03
C VAL A 2 33.15 25.41 45.54
N GLN A 3 32.22 24.50 45.79
CA GLN A 3 32.33 23.13 45.29
C GLN A 3 31.98 23.17 43.81
N GLU A 4 32.95 22.85 42.95
CA GLU A 4 32.77 22.86 41.50
C GLU A 4 31.63 21.91 41.12
N ALA A 5 30.71 22.39 40.30
CA ALA A 5 29.61 21.58 39.80
C ALA A 5 30.17 20.53 38.84
N ASP A 6 30.16 19.27 39.27
CA ASP A 6 30.53 18.12 38.45
C ASP A 6 29.66 18.06 37.19
N THR A 7 30.24 18.47 36.06
CA THR A 7 29.59 18.51 34.75
C THR A 7 29.67 17.18 34.01
N SER A 8 30.00 16.07 34.69
CA SER A 8 30.24 14.76 34.08
C SER A 8 29.17 13.68 34.32
N THR A 9 28.14 13.91 35.17
CA THR A 9 27.12 12.87 35.41
C THR A 9 26.30 12.53 34.16
N HIS A 10 26.27 11.25 33.80
CA HIS A 10 25.62 10.75 32.59
C HIS A 10 24.08 10.81 32.73
N PRO A 11 23.29 11.01 31.65
CA PRO A 11 21.83 11.07 31.74
C PRO A 11 21.15 9.82 32.31
N ALA A 12 21.84 8.67 32.28
CA ALA A 12 21.40 7.44 32.95
C ALA A 12 21.42 7.58 34.48
N ASP A 13 22.50 8.15 35.03
CA ASP A 13 22.73 8.33 36.47
C ASP A 13 21.70 9.28 37.08
N VAL A 14 21.36 10.36 36.35
CA VAL A 14 20.30 11.29 36.74
C VAL A 14 18.95 10.57 36.87
N ARG A 15 18.64 9.67 35.92
CA ARG A 15 17.38 8.92 35.94
C ARG A 15 17.32 7.91 37.09
N GLU A 16 18.41 7.20 37.38
CA GLU A 16 18.41 6.23 38.49
C GLU A 16 18.30 6.93 39.84
N ARG A 17 19.02 8.05 40.07
CA ARG A 17 18.85 8.88 41.29
C ARG A 17 17.41 9.36 41.51
N ARG A 18 16.72 9.75 40.43
CA ARG A 18 15.29 10.13 40.51
C ARG A 18 14.36 8.93 40.71
N LEU A 19 14.77 7.74 40.27
CA LEU A 19 14.05 6.48 40.51
C LEU A 19 14.21 6.01 41.95
N GLU A 20 15.39 6.18 42.56
CA GLU A 20 15.62 5.96 44.00
C GLU A 20 14.71 6.86 44.86
N LYS A 21 14.64 8.17 44.55
CA LYS A 21 13.69 9.09 45.19
C LYS A 21 12.23 8.64 45.05
N PHE A 22 11.85 8.11 43.88
CA PHE A 22 10.51 7.54 43.68
C PHE A 22 10.27 6.29 44.54
N ARG A 23 11.25 5.39 44.65
CA ARG A 23 11.18 4.21 45.55
C ARG A 23 11.02 4.67 47.01
N ALA A 24 11.81 5.64 47.46
CA ALA A 24 11.74 6.20 48.81
C ALA A 24 10.39 6.87 49.14
N LEU A 25 9.79 7.63 48.20
CA LEU A 25 8.43 8.17 48.36
C LEU A 25 7.42 7.04 48.60
N ARG A 26 7.50 5.97 47.80
CA ARG A 26 6.61 4.80 47.89
C ARG A 26 6.80 4.01 49.18
N GLU A 27 8.04 3.86 49.66
CA GLU A 27 8.36 3.23 50.95
C GLU A 27 7.80 4.02 52.15
N ARG A 28 7.75 5.36 52.04
CA ARG A 28 7.08 6.25 53.00
C ARG A 28 5.54 6.22 52.90
N GLY A 29 4.96 5.37 52.04
CA GLY A 29 3.51 5.31 51.80
C GLY A 29 2.95 6.53 51.06
N GLN A 30 3.80 7.37 50.46
CA GLN A 30 3.40 8.55 49.71
C GLN A 30 3.19 8.18 48.24
N ASP A 31 1.97 8.40 47.73
CA ASP A 31 1.70 8.23 46.31
C ASP A 31 2.33 9.38 45.52
N ALA A 32 3.22 9.05 44.60
CA ALA A 32 3.90 9.99 43.71
C ALA A 32 3.14 10.24 42.39
N TYR A 33 2.03 9.54 42.17
CA TYR A 33 1.12 9.67 41.01
C TYR A 33 -0.36 9.57 41.43
N PRO A 34 -0.83 10.40 42.40
CA PRO A 34 -2.18 10.32 42.95
C PRO A 34 -3.27 10.62 41.91
N TYR A 35 -4.40 9.92 42.02
CA TYR A 35 -5.56 10.04 41.11
C TYR A 35 -6.14 11.46 40.99
N ARG A 36 -6.06 12.28 42.04
CA ARG A 36 -6.65 13.63 42.08
C ARG A 36 -5.95 14.52 43.10
N TYR A 37 -5.78 15.80 42.76
CA TYR A 37 -5.49 16.87 43.71
C TYR A 37 -6.51 18.02 43.53
N PRO A 38 -7.20 18.48 44.60
CA PRO A 38 -8.15 19.58 44.49
C PRO A 38 -7.42 20.94 44.50
N THR A 39 -7.68 21.75 43.47
CA THR A 39 -7.18 23.13 43.35
C THR A 39 -8.35 24.12 43.38
N ASP A 40 -8.17 25.25 44.04
CA ASP A 40 -9.12 26.37 44.09
C ASP A 40 -8.58 27.64 43.40
N ALA A 41 -7.27 27.71 43.12
CA ALA A 41 -6.60 28.86 42.53
C ALA A 41 -5.66 28.49 41.37
N THR A 42 -5.31 29.49 40.56
CA THR A 42 -4.25 29.40 39.54
C THR A 42 -3.21 30.50 39.75
N ALA A 43 -1.97 30.28 39.30
CA ALA A 43 -0.85 31.21 39.46
C ALA A 43 -1.16 32.61 38.87
N GLY A 44 -1.77 32.67 37.69
CA GLY A 44 -2.23 33.91 37.07
C GLY A 44 -3.40 34.56 37.82
N GLY A 45 -4.34 33.76 38.36
CA GLY A 45 -5.42 34.27 39.19
C GLY A 45 -4.93 34.92 40.49
N ILE A 46 -3.97 34.29 41.16
CA ILE A 46 -3.31 34.83 42.36
C ILE A 46 -2.55 36.12 42.01
N ARG A 47 -1.79 36.15 40.90
CA ARG A 47 -1.11 37.38 40.45
C ARG A 47 -2.08 38.52 40.15
N ALA A 48 -3.23 38.24 39.53
CA ALA A 48 -4.26 39.26 39.26
C ALA A 48 -4.92 39.78 40.55
N ALA A 49 -5.32 38.88 41.46
CA ALA A 49 -5.99 39.23 42.71
C ALA A 49 -5.12 40.03 43.69
N HIS A 50 -3.79 39.86 43.64
CA HIS A 50 -2.85 40.46 44.59
C HIS A 50 -1.80 41.37 43.93
N ALA A 51 -2.09 41.92 42.75
CA ALA A 51 -1.15 42.75 41.98
C ALA A 51 -0.63 44.00 42.73
N GLY A 52 -1.40 44.53 43.68
CA GLY A 52 -1.05 45.70 44.51
C GLY A 52 -0.44 45.39 45.88
N LEU A 53 -0.05 44.14 46.16
CA LEU A 53 0.44 43.76 47.50
C LEU A 53 1.87 44.28 47.74
N GLY A 54 2.05 45.10 48.78
CA GLY A 54 3.36 45.65 49.16
C GLY A 54 4.37 44.58 49.63
N PRO A 55 5.68 44.89 49.72
CA PRO A 55 6.72 43.93 50.11
C PRO A 55 6.64 43.49 51.59
N ASP A 56 7.08 42.26 51.87
CA ASP A 56 7.09 41.61 53.20
C ASP A 56 5.70 41.47 53.88
N VAL A 57 4.63 41.39 53.09
CA VAL A 57 3.24 41.25 53.57
C VAL A 57 2.78 39.80 53.47
N ARG A 58 2.21 39.25 54.55
CA ARG A 58 1.53 37.95 54.55
C ARG A 58 0.03 38.13 54.72
N THR A 59 -0.75 37.57 53.79
CA THR A 59 -2.22 37.65 53.81
C THR A 59 -2.84 36.52 54.64
N THR A 60 -4.15 36.60 54.88
CA THR A 60 -4.98 35.50 55.38
C THR A 60 -5.43 34.53 54.27
N ASP A 61 -5.15 34.86 53.01
CA ASP A 61 -5.78 34.21 51.85
C ASP A 61 -5.11 32.87 51.58
N ARG A 62 -5.84 31.79 51.89
CA ARG A 62 -5.40 30.42 51.67
C ARG A 62 -5.75 29.96 50.26
N VAL A 63 -4.78 29.35 49.59
CA VAL A 63 -4.90 28.86 48.23
C VAL A 63 -4.37 27.43 48.11
N ARG A 64 -5.01 26.65 47.24
CA ARG A 64 -4.58 25.34 46.75
C ARG A 64 -4.40 25.41 45.25
N LEU A 65 -3.16 25.21 44.81
CA LEU A 65 -2.78 25.23 43.41
C LEU A 65 -1.85 24.05 43.10
N ALA A 66 -1.80 23.67 41.84
CA ALA A 66 -0.95 22.60 41.34
C ALA A 66 -0.26 23.04 40.06
N GLY A 67 0.96 22.55 39.87
CA GLY A 67 1.76 22.90 38.70
C GLY A 67 3.06 22.13 38.66
N ARG A 68 3.93 22.54 37.75
CA ARG A 68 5.25 21.95 37.53
C ARG A 68 6.36 22.84 38.11
N VAL A 69 7.34 22.22 38.77
CA VAL A 69 8.47 22.91 39.38
C VAL A 69 9.51 23.28 38.31
N GLU A 70 9.58 24.55 37.92
CA GLU A 70 10.53 25.04 36.91
C GLU A 70 11.92 25.35 37.48
N LEU A 71 11.97 25.82 38.73
CA LEU A 71 13.18 26.25 39.42
C LEU A 71 13.06 25.84 40.90
N ILE A 72 14.19 25.50 41.52
CA ILE A 72 14.27 25.22 42.95
C ILE A 72 15.63 25.67 43.51
N ARG A 73 15.62 26.30 44.68
CA ARG A 73 16.80 26.83 45.39
C ARG A 73 16.66 26.52 46.88
N ARG A 74 17.56 25.70 47.42
CA ARG A 74 17.56 25.25 48.83
C ARG A 74 18.55 26.07 49.65
N GLN A 75 18.16 26.46 50.87
CA GLN A 75 18.95 27.27 51.80
C GLN A 75 18.86 26.72 53.23
N GLY A 76 18.97 25.40 53.38
CA GLY A 76 18.93 24.72 54.67
C GLY A 76 17.52 24.67 55.26
N TRP A 77 17.14 25.71 56.02
CA TRP A 77 15.83 25.79 56.70
C TRP A 77 14.72 26.43 55.84
N LEU A 78 15.08 26.93 54.65
CA LEU A 78 14.21 27.63 53.71
C LEU A 78 14.48 27.15 52.29
N THR A 79 13.43 26.81 51.53
CA THR A 79 13.53 26.44 50.12
C THR A 79 12.59 27.31 49.29
N PHE A 80 13.10 27.85 48.19
CA PHE A 80 12.31 28.59 47.20
C PHE A 80 12.12 27.73 45.96
N ALA A 81 10.90 27.65 45.43
CA ALA A 81 10.63 27.01 44.14
C ALA A 81 9.78 27.91 43.24
N THR A 82 9.76 27.67 41.94
CA THR A 82 8.86 28.33 40.99
C THR A 82 7.90 27.28 40.44
N LEU A 83 6.61 27.45 40.72
CA LEU A 83 5.54 26.57 40.27
C LEU A 83 4.85 27.21 39.06
N ARG A 84 4.78 26.51 37.93
CA ARG A 84 4.03 26.94 36.75
C ARG A 84 2.80 26.08 36.50
N ASP A 85 1.67 26.74 36.24
CA ASP A 85 0.44 26.12 35.75
C ASP A 85 0.06 26.64 34.35
N ARG A 86 -1.16 26.33 33.89
CA ARG A 86 -1.68 26.75 32.57
C ARG A 86 -1.85 28.27 32.39
N THR A 87 -1.75 29.06 33.45
CA THR A 87 -2.01 30.51 33.48
C THR A 87 -0.76 31.35 33.76
N GLY A 88 0.30 30.76 34.33
CA GLY A 88 1.53 31.48 34.65
C GLY A 88 2.37 30.78 35.70
N ALA A 89 3.41 31.48 36.18
CA ALA A 89 4.32 30.99 37.21
C ALA A 89 4.25 31.82 38.50
N ILE A 90 4.33 31.17 39.66
CA ILE A 90 4.34 31.80 40.99
C ILE A 90 5.44 31.20 41.87
N GLN A 91 5.99 32.00 42.79
CA GLN A 91 7.01 31.51 43.72
C GLN A 91 6.37 30.74 44.88
N LEU A 92 7.02 29.66 45.29
CA LEU A 92 6.75 28.92 46.52
C LEU A 92 7.79 29.32 47.56
N PHE A 93 7.32 29.65 48.76
CA PHE A 93 8.13 29.97 49.92
C PHE A 93 7.97 28.84 50.93
N VAL A 94 8.95 27.94 51.02
CA VAL A 94 8.89 26.70 51.80
C VAL A 94 9.78 26.83 53.03
N ASP A 95 9.18 27.27 54.13
CA ASP A 95 9.85 27.54 55.41
C ASP A 95 9.65 26.36 56.37
N SER A 96 10.75 25.82 56.91
CA SER A 96 10.70 24.71 57.87
C SER A 96 9.98 25.03 59.18
N SER A 97 9.86 26.31 59.56
CA SER A 97 9.04 26.75 60.70
C SER A 97 7.54 26.72 60.43
N VAL A 98 7.12 26.73 59.17
CA VAL A 98 5.71 26.69 58.74
C VAL A 98 5.30 25.28 58.31
N LEU A 99 6.13 24.61 57.51
CA LEU A 99 5.86 23.27 56.99
C LEU A 99 6.24 22.16 57.99
N GLY A 100 7.14 22.44 58.94
CA GLY A 100 7.74 21.47 59.84
C GLY A 100 9.03 20.86 59.27
N ALA A 101 10.00 20.54 60.14
CA ALA A 101 11.35 20.14 59.73
C ALA A 101 11.38 18.86 58.87
N ASP A 102 10.61 17.82 59.24
CA ASP A 102 10.62 16.56 58.48
C ASP A 102 9.90 16.68 57.13
N ARG A 103 8.80 17.43 57.08
CA ARG A 103 8.08 17.73 55.83
C ARG A 103 8.88 18.67 54.92
N HIS A 104 9.72 19.54 55.46
CA HIS A 104 10.70 20.32 54.69
C HIS A 104 11.78 19.41 54.07
N ARG A 105 12.33 18.44 54.82
CA ARG A 105 13.23 17.42 54.26
C ARG A 105 12.59 16.60 53.15
N GLU A 106 11.30 16.24 53.28
CA GLU A 106 10.55 15.60 52.19
C GLU A 106 10.34 16.53 50.99
N PHE A 107 10.16 17.85 51.19
CA PHE A 107 10.12 18.80 50.08
C PHE A 107 11.47 18.92 49.39
N ASP A 108 12.59 18.76 50.12
CA ASP A 108 13.91 18.73 49.50
C ASP A 108 14.15 17.50 48.61
N ASP A 109 13.30 16.46 48.62
CA ASP A 109 13.29 15.41 47.59
C ASP A 109 12.67 15.84 46.24
N VAL A 110 11.93 16.95 46.20
CA VAL A 110 11.29 17.48 44.97
C VAL A 110 12.35 17.99 43.98
N ASP A 111 12.24 17.57 42.72
CA ASP A 111 13.20 17.92 41.65
C ASP A 111 12.58 18.82 40.58
N ARG A 112 13.42 19.53 39.82
CA ARG A 112 12.98 20.28 38.63
C ARG A 112 12.24 19.35 37.66
N GLY A 113 11.05 19.76 37.22
CA GLY A 113 10.16 19.00 36.34
C GLY A 113 9.08 18.19 37.06
N ASP A 114 9.18 17.99 38.38
CA ASP A 114 8.13 17.33 39.16
C ASP A 114 6.83 18.15 39.12
N TRP A 115 5.70 17.45 39.09
CA TRP A 115 4.40 18.06 39.36
C TRP A 115 4.14 18.02 40.86
N VAL A 116 3.76 19.15 41.45
CA VAL A 116 3.42 19.27 42.86
C VAL A 116 2.13 20.08 43.05
N GLY A 117 1.34 19.66 44.03
CA GLY A 117 0.22 20.40 44.58
C GLY A 117 0.65 21.03 45.90
N VAL A 118 0.29 22.28 46.13
CA VAL A 118 0.62 23.01 47.36
C VAL A 118 -0.60 23.70 47.94
N GLU A 119 -0.65 23.71 49.27
CA GLU A 119 -1.59 24.49 50.07
C GLU A 119 -0.79 25.49 50.91
N GLY A 120 -1.21 26.75 50.93
CA GLY A 120 -0.49 27.80 51.64
C GLY A 120 -1.24 29.13 51.69
N THR A 121 -0.61 30.13 52.31
CA THR A 121 -1.11 31.52 52.38
C THR A 121 -0.38 32.40 51.39
N VAL A 122 -1.07 33.28 50.66
CA VAL A 122 -0.43 34.25 49.75
C VAL A 122 0.38 35.27 50.55
N MET A 123 1.58 35.60 50.08
CA MET A 123 2.47 36.60 50.66
C MET A 123 3.35 37.28 49.61
N THR A 124 4.02 38.35 49.97
CA THR A 124 5.20 38.87 49.27
C THR A 124 6.44 38.65 50.11
N THR A 125 7.58 38.39 49.47
CA THR A 125 8.87 38.40 50.17
C THR A 125 9.32 39.84 50.48
N ARG A 126 10.37 40.00 51.29
CA ARG A 126 11.11 41.28 51.47
C ARG A 126 11.52 41.98 50.16
N ARG A 127 11.63 41.25 49.05
CA ARG A 127 11.96 41.79 47.72
C ARG A 127 10.72 42.13 46.87
N GLY A 128 9.51 41.98 47.41
CA GLY A 128 8.25 42.19 46.69
C GLY A 128 7.76 40.99 45.86
N GLU A 129 8.55 39.92 45.68
CA GLU A 129 8.10 38.77 44.86
C GLU A 129 6.89 38.08 45.50
N LEU A 130 5.78 38.05 44.76
CA LEU A 130 4.53 37.39 45.14
C LEU A 130 4.73 35.87 45.20
N SER A 131 4.39 35.29 46.34
CA SER A 131 4.71 33.92 46.72
C SER A 131 3.55 33.26 47.47
N VAL A 132 3.53 31.92 47.47
CA VAL A 132 2.68 31.12 48.36
C VAL A 132 3.55 30.56 49.47
N CYS A 133 3.28 30.93 50.73
CA CYS A 133 3.92 30.35 51.90
C CYS A 133 3.33 28.96 52.16
N VAL A 134 4.12 27.92 51.88
CA VAL A 134 3.63 26.53 51.83
C VAL A 134 3.43 25.97 53.23
N ALA A 135 2.19 25.59 53.54
CA ALA A 135 1.80 24.90 54.77
C ALA A 135 1.58 23.39 54.54
N GLY A 136 1.38 22.96 53.28
CA GLY A 136 1.32 21.54 52.91
C GLY A 136 1.60 21.34 51.42
N PHE A 137 2.11 20.17 51.05
CA PHE A 137 2.36 19.80 49.66
C PHE A 137 2.15 18.31 49.40
N ALA A 138 1.96 17.96 48.13
CA ALA A 138 1.95 16.59 47.63
C ALA A 138 2.69 16.53 46.29
N VAL A 139 3.45 15.45 46.05
CA VAL A 139 3.99 15.14 44.72
C VAL A 139 2.85 14.54 43.88
N LEU A 140 2.56 15.13 42.74
CA LEU A 140 1.47 14.73 41.84
C LEU A 140 1.97 13.95 40.62
N GLY A 141 3.26 14.04 40.32
CA GLY A 141 3.90 13.30 39.25
C GLY A 141 5.40 13.48 39.30
N LYS A 142 6.13 12.46 39.79
CA LYS A 142 7.60 12.47 39.85
C LYS A 142 8.20 12.42 38.44
N ALA A 143 9.01 13.41 38.08
CA ALA A 143 9.66 13.48 36.78
C ALA A 143 10.96 12.65 36.78
N LEU A 144 10.88 11.38 36.37
CA LEU A 144 12.02 10.47 36.31
C LEU A 144 13.13 10.88 35.32
N ARG A 145 12.86 11.82 34.42
CA ARG A 145 13.86 12.47 33.55
C ARG A 145 13.99 13.92 33.96
N GLU A 146 15.21 14.44 33.98
CA GLU A 146 15.43 15.86 34.15
C GLU A 146 14.95 16.62 32.90
N PRO A 147 14.15 17.68 33.06
CA PRO A 147 13.75 18.52 31.93
C PRO A 147 14.94 19.35 31.44
N PRO A 148 14.87 19.88 30.20
CA PRO A 148 15.91 20.72 29.62
C PRO A 148 16.29 21.90 30.52
N ASP A 149 17.48 22.46 30.30
CA ASP A 149 17.88 23.67 31.01
C ASP A 149 16.96 24.84 30.66
N LYS A 150 16.54 25.62 31.66
CA LYS A 150 15.57 26.70 31.49
C LYS A 150 16.15 27.92 30.75
N HIS A 151 17.45 28.16 30.86
CA HIS A 151 18.11 29.32 30.27
C HIS A 151 18.61 29.04 28.85
N ARG A 152 19.07 27.81 28.60
CA ARG A 152 19.52 27.35 27.27
C ARG A 152 18.39 26.75 26.43
N GLY A 153 17.29 26.33 27.05
CA GLY A 153 16.14 25.69 26.41
C GLY A 153 16.50 24.34 25.77
N LEU A 154 15.69 23.95 24.78
CA LEU A 154 16.07 22.97 23.77
C LEU A 154 16.49 23.72 22.49
N PRO A 155 17.79 23.93 22.24
CA PRO A 155 18.27 24.63 21.05
C PRO A 155 18.30 23.73 19.80
N ASP A 156 18.40 22.41 19.97
CA ASP A 156 18.41 21.47 18.86
C ASP A 156 17.02 21.31 18.25
N VAL A 157 16.90 21.72 16.98
CA VAL A 157 15.65 21.78 16.22
C VAL A 157 15.02 20.39 16.07
N GLU A 158 15.82 19.35 15.83
CA GLU A 158 15.30 17.98 15.67
C GLU A 158 14.77 17.42 16.99
N THR A 159 15.49 17.62 18.10
CA THR A 159 15.03 17.23 19.43
C THR A 159 13.74 17.95 19.83
N ARG A 160 13.56 19.25 19.48
CA ARG A 160 12.29 19.95 19.71
C ARG A 160 11.11 19.24 19.05
N TYR A 161 11.25 18.89 17.77
CA TYR A 161 10.21 18.19 17.01
C TYR A 161 9.94 16.78 17.55
N ARG A 162 11.00 16.02 17.87
CA ARG A 162 10.87 14.65 18.43
C ARG A 162 10.24 14.64 19.83
N ARG A 163 10.54 15.66 20.63
CA ARG A 163 10.16 15.74 22.05
C ARG A 163 9.36 16.99 22.34
N ARG A 164 8.30 17.23 21.55
CA ARG A 164 7.46 18.44 21.67
C ARG A 164 6.95 18.69 23.09
N TYR A 165 6.71 17.65 23.88
CA TYR A 165 6.33 17.76 25.29
C TYR A 165 7.40 18.43 26.18
N ALA A 166 8.69 18.23 25.89
CA ALA A 166 9.81 18.88 26.57
C ALA A 166 10.11 20.27 25.98
N ASP A 167 9.86 20.45 24.68
CA ASP A 167 9.92 21.76 24.01
C ASP A 167 8.85 22.72 24.56
N LEU A 168 7.60 22.27 24.66
CA LEU A 168 6.50 23.01 25.29
C LEU A 168 6.71 23.27 26.79
N GLU A 169 7.57 22.52 27.47
CA GLU A 169 7.98 22.78 28.85
C GLU A 169 9.00 23.93 28.90
N ALA A 170 10.07 23.83 28.11
CA ALA A 170 11.22 24.73 28.19
C ALA A 170 11.05 26.06 27.41
N ASN A 171 10.40 26.04 26.25
CA ASN A 171 10.39 27.15 25.30
C ASN A 171 9.01 27.84 25.24
N GLU A 172 8.92 29.06 25.79
CA GLU A 172 7.69 29.87 25.74
C GLU A 172 7.26 30.24 24.31
N ARG A 173 8.22 30.45 23.41
CA ARG A 173 7.95 30.72 21.99
C ARG A 173 7.16 29.61 21.32
N THR A 174 7.45 28.34 21.62
CA THR A 174 6.67 27.20 21.11
C THR A 174 5.21 27.26 21.59
N ARG A 175 5.00 27.54 22.88
CA ARG A 175 3.64 27.69 23.44
C ARG A 175 2.86 28.80 22.72
N GLU A 176 3.53 29.91 22.41
CA GLU A 176 2.95 31.05 21.69
C GLU A 176 2.57 30.72 20.24
N VAL A 177 3.40 29.97 19.50
CA VAL A 177 3.06 29.50 18.14
C VAL A 177 1.77 28.69 18.13
N PHE A 178 1.56 27.82 19.13
CA PHE A 178 0.31 27.04 19.22
C PHE A 178 -0.89 27.83 19.75
N ARG A 179 -0.67 28.91 20.52
CA ARG A 179 -1.72 29.90 20.83
C ARG A 179 -2.17 30.63 19.56
N ILE A 180 -1.22 31.08 18.74
CA ILE A 180 -1.46 31.69 17.42
C ILE A 180 -2.25 30.73 16.52
N ARG A 181 -1.83 29.45 16.43
CA ARG A 181 -2.56 28.41 15.68
C ARG A 181 -4.02 28.29 16.14
N HIS A 182 -4.25 28.18 17.44
CA HIS A 182 -5.60 28.04 18.00
C HIS A 182 -6.48 29.25 17.67
N ALA A 183 -5.95 30.47 17.87
CA ALA A 183 -6.67 31.70 17.60
C ALA A 183 -7.01 31.88 16.10
N ALA A 184 -6.04 31.63 15.21
CA ALA A 184 -6.23 31.71 13.76
C ALA A 184 -7.30 30.72 13.27
N VAL A 185 -7.19 29.44 13.66
CA VAL A 185 -8.17 28.40 13.25
C VAL A 185 -9.57 28.68 13.79
N ARG A 186 -9.69 29.23 15.00
CA ARG A 186 -10.98 29.66 15.54
C ARG A 186 -11.57 30.85 14.77
N ALA A 187 -10.74 31.83 14.42
CA ALA A 187 -11.17 33.00 13.66
C ALA A 187 -11.62 32.64 12.23
N LEU A 188 -10.95 31.71 11.56
CA LEU A 188 -11.37 31.20 10.25
C LEU A 188 -12.78 30.59 10.29
N ARG A 189 -13.09 29.76 11.30
CA ARG A 189 -14.45 29.22 11.48
C ARG A 189 -15.49 30.32 11.65
N HIS A 190 -15.30 31.18 12.66
CA HIS A 190 -16.27 32.26 12.94
C HIS A 190 -16.46 33.18 11.74
N HIS A 191 -15.41 33.52 10.98
CA HIS A 191 -15.52 34.37 9.81
C HIS A 191 -16.40 33.79 8.69
N LEU A 192 -16.39 32.46 8.54
CA LEU A 192 -17.22 31.70 7.59
C LEU A 192 -18.64 31.47 8.12
N GLU A 193 -18.79 31.12 9.41
CA GLU A 193 -20.07 31.01 10.12
C GLU A 193 -20.86 32.33 10.03
N ASP A 194 -20.22 33.48 10.31
CA ASP A 194 -20.79 34.83 10.22
C ASP A 194 -21.22 35.19 8.78
N ARG A 195 -20.71 34.48 7.76
CA ARG A 195 -21.07 34.62 6.34
C ARG A 195 -22.06 33.56 5.85
N GLY A 196 -22.59 32.75 6.76
CA GLY A 196 -23.59 31.71 6.47
C GLY A 196 -23.02 30.47 5.79
N PHE A 197 -21.71 30.22 5.87
CA PHE A 197 -21.14 28.94 5.45
C PHE A 197 -21.39 27.86 6.52
N THR A 198 -21.70 26.65 6.07
CA THR A 198 -21.90 25.48 6.94
C THR A 198 -20.61 24.65 7.02
N GLU A 199 -20.09 24.40 8.22
CA GLU A 199 -18.97 23.44 8.39
C GLU A 199 -19.50 22.01 8.18
N VAL A 200 -18.81 21.24 7.35
CA VAL A 200 -19.18 19.86 6.98
C VAL A 200 -17.95 18.93 7.07
N GLU A 201 -18.18 17.63 7.14
CA GLU A 201 -17.12 16.62 7.16
C GLU A 201 -17.24 15.66 5.96
N GLY A 202 -16.32 15.78 5.01
CA GLY A 202 -16.20 14.86 3.87
C GLY A 202 -15.43 13.57 4.21
N PRO A 203 -15.52 12.52 3.37
CA PRO A 203 -14.82 11.27 3.61
C PRO A 203 -13.30 11.42 3.48
N VAL A 204 -12.59 11.07 4.55
CA VAL A 204 -11.11 10.98 4.59
C VAL A 204 -10.60 9.83 3.73
N LEU A 205 -11.36 8.73 3.63
CA LEU A 205 -11.06 7.56 2.82
C LEU A 205 -11.95 7.54 1.59
N GLN A 206 -11.35 7.62 0.41
CA GLN A 206 -12.02 7.76 -0.89
C GLN A 206 -11.74 6.54 -1.77
N SER A 207 -12.68 6.14 -2.62
CA SER A 207 -12.50 5.03 -3.58
C SER A 207 -11.70 5.42 -4.82
N THR A 208 -11.54 6.72 -5.07
CA THR A 208 -10.91 7.32 -6.24
C THR A 208 -9.98 8.44 -5.79
N GLN A 209 -8.85 8.63 -6.47
CA GLN A 209 -7.94 9.76 -6.27
C GLN A 209 -8.41 10.97 -7.10
N GLY A 210 -8.67 12.12 -6.48
CA GLY A 210 -9.06 13.35 -7.20
C GLY A 210 -9.06 14.61 -6.32
N GLY A 211 -9.31 15.77 -6.95
CA GLY A 211 -9.32 17.11 -6.32
C GLY A 211 -7.94 17.76 -6.18
N ALA A 212 -6.86 17.08 -6.59
CA ALA A 212 -5.53 17.67 -6.73
C ALA A 212 -4.64 16.79 -7.61
N SER A 213 -3.62 17.38 -8.24
CA SER A 213 -2.49 16.65 -8.79
C SER A 213 -1.49 16.39 -7.68
N ALA A 214 -1.59 15.21 -7.04
CA ALA A 214 -0.81 14.83 -5.86
C ALA A 214 -0.84 13.31 -5.65
N ARG A 215 0.24 12.74 -5.14
CA ARG A 215 0.31 11.28 -4.91
C ARG A 215 -0.43 10.89 -3.63
N PRO A 216 -1.40 9.96 -3.66
CA PRO A 216 -2.15 9.58 -2.46
C PRO A 216 -1.39 8.57 -1.57
N PHE A 217 -1.83 8.45 -0.32
CA PHE A 217 -1.60 7.27 0.49
C PHE A 217 -2.68 6.21 0.21
N VAL A 218 -2.27 4.96 0.05
CA VAL A 218 -3.18 3.83 -0.20
C VAL A 218 -3.30 2.97 1.06
N THR A 219 -4.52 2.57 1.40
CA THR A 219 -4.86 1.65 2.48
C THR A 219 -5.90 0.63 2.02
N HIS A 220 -6.26 -0.34 2.86
CA HIS A 220 -7.17 -1.43 2.50
C HIS A 220 -8.31 -1.58 3.52
N HIS A 221 -9.55 -1.70 3.05
CA HIS A 221 -10.74 -1.83 3.90
C HIS A 221 -11.17 -3.30 4.03
N ASN A 222 -10.63 -4.00 5.04
CA ASN A 222 -10.79 -5.45 5.26
C ASN A 222 -12.21 -6.02 5.05
N ALA A 223 -13.27 -5.36 5.53
CA ALA A 223 -14.64 -5.91 5.43
C ALA A 223 -15.32 -5.69 4.07
N LEU A 224 -14.86 -4.72 3.28
CA LEU A 224 -15.33 -4.44 1.91
C LEU A 224 -14.36 -5.02 0.85
N ASP A 225 -13.17 -5.46 1.29
CA ASP A 225 -12.12 -6.11 0.50
C ASP A 225 -11.69 -5.30 -0.75
N LEU A 226 -11.67 -3.97 -0.57
CA LEU A 226 -11.30 -2.95 -1.56
C LEU A 226 -10.23 -2.00 -1.00
N ASP A 227 -9.46 -1.41 -1.91
CA ASP A 227 -8.45 -0.42 -1.59
C ASP A 227 -9.08 0.98 -1.49
N LEU A 228 -8.59 1.80 -0.56
CA LEU A 228 -9.03 3.17 -0.34
C LEU A 228 -7.82 4.11 -0.34
N TYR A 229 -8.04 5.32 -0.82
CA TYR A 229 -7.06 6.39 -0.85
C TYR A 229 -7.36 7.37 0.29
N LEU A 230 -6.33 7.81 1.02
CA LEU A 230 -6.50 8.98 1.88
C LEU A 230 -6.58 10.21 0.99
N ARG A 231 -7.56 11.07 1.25
CA ARG A 231 -7.86 12.24 0.42
C ARG A 231 -6.68 13.21 0.28
N ILE A 232 -6.46 13.70 -0.94
CA ILE A 232 -5.42 14.67 -1.30
C ILE A 232 -5.93 16.13 -1.34
N ALA A 233 -7.26 16.30 -1.32
CA ALA A 233 -8.06 17.52 -1.26
C ALA A 233 -9.45 17.20 -0.67
N LEU A 234 -10.26 18.22 -0.36
CA LEU A 234 -11.64 18.12 0.14
C LEU A 234 -12.67 18.30 -1.02
N GLU A 235 -12.24 19.02 -2.06
CA GLU A 235 -12.96 19.61 -3.19
C GLU A 235 -14.12 18.79 -3.73
N LEU A 236 -13.85 17.61 -4.29
CA LEU A 236 -14.84 16.88 -5.10
C LEU A 236 -16.07 16.46 -4.27
N HIS A 237 -15.95 16.39 -2.94
CA HIS A 237 -17.07 16.11 -2.05
C HIS A 237 -17.81 17.38 -1.64
N LEU A 238 -17.11 18.49 -1.41
CA LEU A 238 -17.74 19.79 -1.14
C LEU A 238 -18.55 20.27 -2.34
N LYS A 239 -18.05 20.11 -3.57
CA LYS A 239 -18.80 20.39 -4.81
C LYS A 239 -20.06 19.52 -4.96
N ARG A 240 -20.02 18.24 -4.58
CA ARG A 240 -21.23 17.38 -4.54
C ARG A 240 -22.29 17.91 -3.56
N LEU A 241 -21.89 18.58 -2.48
CA LEU A 241 -22.83 19.22 -1.56
C LEU A 241 -23.45 20.49 -2.15
N VAL A 242 -22.68 21.27 -2.93
CA VAL A 242 -23.20 22.42 -3.68
C VAL A 242 -24.22 21.98 -4.73
N VAL A 243 -23.94 20.91 -5.48
CA VAL A 243 -24.93 20.22 -6.36
C VAL A 243 -26.17 19.80 -5.56
N GLY A 244 -25.98 19.30 -4.34
CA GLY A 244 -27.05 18.93 -3.42
C GLY A 244 -27.86 20.10 -2.85
N GLY A 245 -27.55 21.35 -3.22
CA GLY A 245 -28.26 22.55 -2.78
C GLY A 245 -27.71 23.20 -1.50
N LEU A 246 -26.57 22.74 -0.96
CA LEU A 246 -25.88 23.45 0.11
C LEU A 246 -25.03 24.57 -0.48
N GLU A 247 -25.64 25.74 -0.65
CA GLU A 247 -25.07 26.91 -1.34
C GLU A 247 -23.73 27.40 -0.78
N ARG A 248 -23.47 27.22 0.53
CA ARG A 248 -22.25 27.67 1.19
C ARG A 248 -21.74 26.62 2.16
N VAL A 249 -20.65 25.94 1.80
CA VAL A 249 -20.05 24.85 2.59
C VAL A 249 -18.56 25.06 2.77
N PHE A 250 -18.02 24.60 3.89
CA PHE A 250 -16.58 24.54 4.12
C PHE A 250 -16.18 23.35 4.99
N GLU A 251 -14.94 22.91 4.88
CA GLU A 251 -14.32 21.96 5.81
C GLU A 251 -12.91 22.45 6.18
N ILE A 252 -12.57 22.41 7.49
CA ILE A 252 -11.19 22.56 7.97
C ILE A 252 -10.64 21.18 8.29
N GLY A 253 -10.16 20.49 7.25
CA GLY A 253 -9.85 19.07 7.27
C GLY A 253 -8.35 18.75 7.24
N ARG A 254 -8.01 17.51 7.58
CA ARG A 254 -6.69 16.93 7.28
C ARG A 254 -6.70 16.38 5.85
N VAL A 255 -5.66 16.70 5.07
CA VAL A 255 -5.36 16.13 3.75
C VAL A 255 -4.01 15.41 3.80
N PHE A 256 -3.80 14.43 2.91
CA PHE A 256 -2.70 13.48 3.01
C PHE A 256 -2.02 13.28 1.64
N ARG A 257 -0.79 13.78 1.50
CA ARG A 257 -0.01 13.70 0.26
C ARG A 257 1.30 12.93 0.49
N ASN A 258 1.51 11.88 -0.30
CA ASN A 258 2.59 10.89 -0.16
C ASN A 258 3.86 11.37 -0.88
N GLU A 259 4.29 12.56 -0.49
CA GLU A 259 5.32 13.40 -1.11
C GLU A 259 6.54 13.58 -0.17
N GLY A 260 7.51 14.41 -0.58
CA GLY A 260 8.67 14.77 0.23
C GLY A 260 8.32 15.60 1.48
N ILE A 261 9.24 15.62 2.45
CA ILE A 261 9.12 16.49 3.64
C ILE A 261 10.23 17.54 3.60
N ASP A 262 9.85 18.81 3.53
CA ASP A 262 10.79 19.94 3.51
C ASP A 262 10.42 20.98 4.60
N THR A 263 10.61 22.28 4.33
CA THR A 263 10.24 23.39 5.21
C THR A 263 8.78 23.85 5.05
N ARG A 264 8.11 23.55 3.93
CA ARG A 264 6.75 24.00 3.57
C ARG A 264 5.75 22.84 3.38
N HIS A 265 6.24 21.60 3.31
CA HIS A 265 5.46 20.38 3.11
C HIS A 265 5.62 19.37 4.25
N ASN A 266 4.49 18.86 4.74
CA ASN A 266 4.41 17.71 5.65
C ASN A 266 3.38 16.71 5.07
N PRO A 267 3.59 15.38 5.14
CA PRO A 267 2.75 14.42 4.41
C PRO A 267 1.28 14.38 4.86
N GLU A 268 1.00 14.85 6.07
CA GLU A 268 -0.33 15.18 6.54
C GLU A 268 -0.38 16.68 6.92
N PHE A 269 -1.37 17.42 6.43
CA PHE A 269 -1.48 18.85 6.71
C PHE A 269 -2.93 19.33 6.69
N THR A 270 -3.18 20.44 7.36
CA THR A 270 -4.52 21.02 7.54
C THR A 270 -4.80 21.98 6.40
N MET A 271 -5.87 21.70 5.66
CA MET A 271 -6.40 22.57 4.62
C MET A 271 -7.80 23.03 5.04
N LEU A 272 -8.09 24.30 4.79
CA LEU A 272 -9.45 24.82 4.77
C LEU A 272 -9.86 24.84 3.31
N GLU A 273 -10.97 24.21 2.96
CA GLU A 273 -11.61 24.43 1.66
C GLU A 273 -13.04 24.94 1.84
N ALA A 274 -13.45 25.91 1.03
CA ALA A 274 -14.75 26.55 1.08
C ALA A 274 -15.31 26.75 -0.33
N TYR A 275 -16.62 26.56 -0.49
CA TYR A 275 -17.35 26.66 -1.76
C TYR A 275 -18.62 27.49 -1.57
N GLN A 276 -18.83 28.45 -2.48
CA GLN A 276 -19.97 29.35 -2.47
C GLN A 276 -20.64 29.35 -3.86
N ALA A 277 -21.89 28.91 -3.92
CA ALA A 277 -22.76 29.06 -5.07
C ALA A 277 -23.04 30.54 -5.37
N PHE A 278 -23.25 30.83 -6.66
CA PHE A 278 -23.48 32.14 -7.25
C PHE A 278 -22.32 33.14 -7.12
N ALA A 279 -21.12 32.65 -6.78
CA ALA A 279 -19.89 33.43 -6.71
C ALA A 279 -18.91 33.06 -7.85
N ASP A 280 -17.93 33.94 -8.08
CA ASP A 280 -16.77 33.70 -8.95
C ASP A 280 -15.42 33.88 -8.19
N TYR A 281 -14.29 33.77 -8.90
CA TYR A 281 -12.97 33.92 -8.29
C TYR A 281 -12.69 35.32 -7.69
N HIS A 282 -13.38 36.39 -8.09
CA HIS A 282 -13.22 37.70 -7.45
C HIS A 282 -13.88 37.74 -6.07
N ASP A 283 -15.06 37.15 -5.91
CA ASP A 283 -15.69 36.99 -4.59
C ASP A 283 -14.79 36.17 -3.64
N MET A 284 -14.08 35.18 -4.18
CA MET A 284 -13.11 34.39 -3.42
C MET A 284 -11.86 35.20 -3.02
N MET A 285 -11.41 36.18 -3.80
CA MET A 285 -10.33 37.10 -3.38
C MET A 285 -10.77 37.92 -2.16
N ASP A 286 -11.96 38.51 -2.22
CA ASP A 286 -12.53 39.32 -1.13
C ASP A 286 -12.76 38.48 0.14
N LEU A 287 -13.17 37.21 -0.01
CA LEU A 287 -13.30 36.25 1.09
C LEU A 287 -11.93 35.89 1.72
N VAL A 288 -10.88 35.73 0.91
CA VAL A 288 -9.51 35.45 1.39
C VAL A 288 -8.95 36.63 2.17
N GLU A 289 -9.07 37.85 1.66
CA GLU A 289 -8.67 39.08 2.37
C GLU A 289 -9.35 39.13 3.75
N GLY A 290 -10.68 38.99 3.78
CA GLY A 290 -11.46 38.98 5.03
C GLY A 290 -10.99 37.93 6.03
N MET A 291 -10.82 36.67 5.59
CA MET A 291 -10.43 35.56 6.46
C MET A 291 -9.02 35.70 7.02
N VAL A 292 -8.05 36.06 6.18
CA VAL A 292 -6.64 36.17 6.59
C VAL A 292 -6.46 37.36 7.54
N THR A 293 -7.07 38.51 7.26
CA THR A 293 -7.02 39.68 8.17
C THR A 293 -7.75 39.40 9.49
N ALA A 294 -8.87 38.66 9.48
CA ALA A 294 -9.54 38.23 10.72
C ALA A 294 -8.69 37.25 11.55
N ALA A 295 -8.05 36.28 10.90
CA ALA A 295 -7.11 35.36 11.54
C ALA A 295 -5.89 36.10 12.11
N ALA A 296 -5.36 37.11 11.41
CA ALA A 296 -4.26 37.95 11.87
C ALA A 296 -4.64 38.74 13.13
N ARG A 297 -5.78 39.46 13.13
CA ARG A 297 -6.29 40.20 14.30
C ARG A 297 -6.41 39.30 15.54
N ALA A 298 -7.07 38.14 15.38
CA ALA A 298 -7.29 37.20 16.48
C ALA A 298 -5.99 36.55 16.99
N ALA A 299 -5.07 36.22 16.08
CA ALA A 299 -3.78 35.62 16.43
C ALA A 299 -2.86 36.61 17.16
N LEU A 300 -2.69 37.81 16.60
CA LEU A 300 -1.70 38.80 17.07
C LEU A 300 -2.22 39.66 18.23
N GLY A 301 -3.52 39.66 18.50
CA GLY A 301 -4.12 40.40 19.61
C GLY A 301 -4.22 41.91 19.37
N GLY A 302 -4.19 42.33 18.11
CA GLY A 302 -4.26 43.74 17.72
C GLY A 302 -5.62 44.35 18.04
N VAL A 303 -5.65 45.30 18.97
CA VAL A 303 -6.80 46.18 19.25
C VAL A 303 -6.81 47.38 18.29
N ASP A 304 -5.68 47.69 17.66
CA ASP A 304 -5.50 48.74 16.67
C ASP A 304 -5.42 48.17 15.25
N ASP A 305 -6.33 48.60 14.36
CA ASP A 305 -6.46 48.09 12.99
C ASP A 305 -5.26 48.35 12.07
N HIS A 306 -4.32 49.21 12.49
CA HIS A 306 -3.15 49.63 11.69
C HIS A 306 -1.87 48.83 11.98
N ALA A 307 -1.95 47.71 12.72
CA ALA A 307 -0.78 46.97 13.21
C ALA A 307 -0.82 45.45 12.90
N LEU A 308 -1.27 45.06 11.70
CA LEU A 308 -1.23 43.65 11.23
C LEU A 308 0.04 43.33 10.44
N THR A 309 1.17 43.85 10.90
CA THR A 309 2.49 43.59 10.31
C THR A 309 3.06 42.29 10.88
N VAL A 310 3.33 41.32 10.00
CA VAL A 310 4.07 40.09 10.33
C VAL A 310 5.50 40.15 9.82
N HIS A 311 6.40 39.42 10.47
CA HIS A 311 7.80 39.35 10.08
C HIS A 311 8.19 37.93 9.67
N LEU A 312 8.66 37.76 8.43
CA LEU A 312 9.08 36.47 7.88
C LEU A 312 10.22 36.67 6.88
N GLY A 313 11.23 35.79 6.88
CA GLY A 313 12.40 35.92 5.98
C GLY A 313 13.18 37.23 6.09
N GLY A 314 13.04 37.99 7.19
CA GLY A 314 13.62 39.33 7.36
C GLY A 314 12.80 40.48 6.77
N HIS A 315 11.67 40.20 6.12
CA HIS A 315 10.76 41.21 5.59
C HIS A 315 9.65 41.54 6.60
N ALA A 316 9.18 42.80 6.59
CA ALA A 316 7.95 43.22 7.25
C ALA A 316 6.82 43.19 6.21
N ILE A 317 5.73 42.49 6.52
CA ILE A 317 4.62 42.21 5.61
C ILE A 317 3.34 42.73 6.24
N ASP A 318 2.73 43.73 5.62
CA ASP A 318 1.47 44.32 6.08
C ASP A 318 0.27 43.53 5.55
N LEU A 319 -0.51 42.93 6.46
CA LEU A 319 -1.75 42.21 6.16
C LEU A 319 -3.02 43.07 6.32
N ALA A 320 -2.88 44.34 6.72
CA ALA A 320 -3.95 45.34 6.73
C ALA A 320 -4.03 46.15 5.42
N ALA A 321 -3.04 46.01 4.52
CA ALA A 321 -2.96 46.71 3.23
C ALA A 321 -3.97 46.23 2.16
N THR A 322 -5.22 45.93 2.56
CA THR A 322 -6.32 45.49 1.68
C THR A 322 -6.97 46.68 0.96
N PRO A 323 -7.42 46.54 -0.30
CA PRO A 323 -7.35 45.33 -1.13
C PRO A 323 -5.92 45.08 -1.64
N TRP A 324 -5.53 43.82 -1.71
CA TRP A 324 -4.18 43.43 -2.14
C TRP A 324 -4.03 43.52 -3.66
N PRO A 325 -2.80 43.77 -4.18
CA PRO A 325 -2.55 43.80 -5.61
C PRO A 325 -3.01 42.52 -6.32
N ARG A 326 -3.85 42.69 -7.34
CA ARG A 326 -4.30 41.64 -8.26
C ARG A 326 -3.49 41.78 -9.56
N LYS A 327 -2.68 40.79 -9.92
CA LYS A 327 -1.78 40.81 -11.08
C LYS A 327 -1.93 39.53 -11.91
N ARG A 328 -2.00 39.67 -13.23
CA ARG A 328 -2.09 38.51 -14.13
C ARG A 328 -0.77 37.74 -14.18
N PHE A 329 -0.88 36.42 -14.34
CA PHE A 329 0.25 35.49 -14.45
C PHE A 329 1.27 35.91 -15.51
N ALA A 330 0.77 36.30 -16.69
CA ALA A 330 1.57 36.79 -17.81
C ALA A 330 2.31 38.10 -17.49
N ASP A 331 1.63 39.04 -16.82
CA ASP A 331 2.18 40.36 -16.50
C ASP A 331 3.31 40.23 -15.47
N MET A 332 3.16 39.35 -14.47
CA MET A 332 4.21 39.09 -13.48
C MET A 332 5.45 38.43 -14.11
N ILE A 333 5.28 37.55 -15.11
CA ILE A 333 6.40 37.00 -15.89
C ILE A 333 7.08 38.10 -16.71
N ALA A 334 6.29 38.97 -17.37
CA ALA A 334 6.82 40.06 -18.19
C ALA A 334 7.59 41.09 -17.35
N GLU A 335 7.08 41.47 -16.17
CA GLU A 335 7.76 42.34 -15.20
C GLU A 335 9.10 41.75 -14.72
N ALA A 336 9.14 40.45 -14.39
CA ALA A 336 10.32 39.80 -13.81
C ALA A 336 11.39 39.42 -14.85
N THR A 337 11.00 39.11 -16.08
CA THR A 337 11.89 38.50 -17.09
C THR A 337 12.07 39.33 -18.36
N GLY A 338 11.25 40.36 -18.57
CA GLY A 338 11.15 41.10 -19.83
C GLY A 338 10.56 40.30 -21.00
N ALA A 339 10.05 39.08 -20.75
CA ALA A 339 9.50 38.20 -21.77
C ALA A 339 7.97 38.18 -21.73
N THR A 340 7.33 38.61 -22.82
CA THR A 340 5.90 38.36 -23.03
C THR A 340 5.69 36.89 -23.41
N MET A 341 4.86 36.18 -22.65
CA MET A 341 4.46 34.79 -22.92
C MET A 341 2.94 34.66 -22.95
N HIS A 342 2.44 33.66 -23.67
CA HIS A 342 1.02 33.37 -23.79
C HIS A 342 0.79 31.84 -23.83
N PRO A 343 -0.21 31.26 -23.13
CA PRO A 343 -0.43 29.81 -23.15
C PRO A 343 -0.77 29.23 -24.53
N ALA A 344 -1.27 30.06 -25.44
CA ALA A 344 -1.54 29.70 -26.84
C ALA A 344 -0.40 30.03 -27.82
N MET A 345 0.77 30.50 -27.37
CA MET A 345 1.90 30.80 -28.25
C MET A 345 2.52 29.52 -28.84
N PRO A 346 3.21 29.59 -30.00
CA PRO A 346 3.91 28.44 -30.55
C PRO A 346 4.90 27.84 -29.55
N VAL A 347 4.82 26.53 -29.32
CA VAL A 347 5.66 25.83 -28.30
C VAL A 347 7.17 26.03 -28.55
N GLY A 348 7.59 26.19 -29.80
CA GLY A 348 8.98 26.51 -30.14
C GLY A 348 9.44 27.89 -29.65
N GLU A 349 8.55 28.89 -29.66
CA GLU A 349 8.84 30.23 -29.14
C GLU A 349 8.86 30.22 -27.61
N ALA A 350 7.92 29.51 -26.97
CA ALA A 350 7.92 29.32 -25.52
C ALA A 350 9.23 28.66 -25.05
N ARG A 351 9.70 27.61 -25.75
CA ARG A 351 10.99 26.96 -25.47
C ARG A 351 12.17 27.91 -25.62
N ALA A 352 12.20 28.72 -26.67
CA ALA A 352 13.24 29.73 -26.86
C ALA A 352 13.30 30.77 -25.72
N VAL A 353 12.18 31.07 -25.06
CA VAL A 353 12.17 31.89 -23.83
C VAL A 353 12.83 31.15 -22.66
N LEU A 354 12.51 29.88 -22.43
CA LEU A 354 13.14 29.07 -21.36
C LEU A 354 14.63 28.84 -21.62
N ASP A 355 15.03 28.55 -22.86
CA ASP A 355 16.43 28.40 -23.28
C ASP A 355 17.23 29.68 -22.98
N ARG A 356 16.65 30.87 -23.28
CA ARG A 356 17.23 32.18 -22.96
C ARG A 356 17.33 32.45 -21.46
N LEU A 357 16.40 31.94 -20.65
CA LEU A 357 16.36 32.10 -19.19
C LEU A 357 17.14 31.00 -18.44
N GLY A 358 17.68 30.01 -19.14
CA GLY A 358 18.42 28.88 -18.58
C GLY A 358 17.56 27.89 -17.80
N ILE A 359 16.27 27.76 -18.14
CA ILE A 359 15.31 26.92 -17.41
C ILE A 359 15.16 25.57 -18.15
N PRO A 360 15.37 24.41 -17.49
CA PRO A 360 15.19 23.11 -18.11
C PRO A 360 13.70 22.80 -18.34
N TYR A 361 13.38 22.04 -19.39
CA TYR A 361 12.01 21.62 -19.67
C TYR A 361 11.92 20.23 -20.31
N GLU A 362 10.76 19.59 -20.17
CA GLU A 362 10.47 18.32 -20.86
C GLU A 362 9.90 18.54 -22.27
N SER A 363 10.30 17.69 -23.20
CA SER A 363 9.89 17.78 -24.61
C SER A 363 8.40 17.53 -24.86
N ARG A 364 7.66 17.00 -23.87
CA ARG A 364 6.21 16.78 -23.92
C ARG A 364 5.35 17.97 -23.44
N TRP A 365 5.94 18.98 -22.80
CA TRP A 365 5.18 20.10 -22.24
C TRP A 365 4.70 21.07 -23.34
N GLY A 366 3.46 21.54 -23.19
CA GLY A 366 2.87 22.62 -23.97
C GLY A 366 3.28 24.00 -23.45
N ALA A 367 2.84 25.04 -24.15
CA ALA A 367 3.25 26.41 -23.84
C ALA A 367 2.72 26.91 -22.49
N GLY A 368 1.56 26.43 -22.02
CA GLY A 368 1.01 26.76 -20.71
C GLY A 368 1.83 26.17 -19.57
N ARG A 369 2.25 24.90 -19.67
CA ARG A 369 3.15 24.30 -18.66
C ARG A 369 4.52 24.96 -18.68
N LEU A 370 5.10 25.21 -19.86
CA LEU A 370 6.38 25.93 -20.00
C LEU A 370 6.34 27.33 -19.35
N MET A 371 5.23 28.05 -19.55
CA MET A 371 5.00 29.35 -18.91
C MET A 371 4.90 29.25 -17.38
N LYS A 372 4.37 28.14 -16.84
CA LYS A 372 4.35 27.89 -15.39
C LYS A 372 5.75 27.72 -14.80
N GLU A 373 6.63 26.98 -15.46
CA GLU A 373 8.02 26.78 -14.99
C GLU A 373 8.79 28.12 -14.92
N VAL A 374 8.53 29.04 -15.86
CA VAL A 374 9.12 30.41 -15.83
C VAL A 374 8.64 31.19 -14.61
N TYR A 375 7.35 31.08 -14.25
CA TYR A 375 6.80 31.71 -13.06
C TYR A 375 7.39 31.11 -11.76
N ASP A 376 7.42 29.79 -11.65
CA ASP A 376 7.91 29.08 -10.46
C ASP A 376 9.39 29.45 -10.18
N GLU A 377 10.24 29.44 -11.22
CA GLU A 377 11.68 29.69 -11.12
C GLU A 377 12.06 31.18 -11.00
N LYS A 378 11.32 32.11 -11.62
CA LYS A 378 11.74 33.53 -11.75
C LYS A 378 10.83 34.53 -11.05
N VAL A 379 9.58 34.18 -10.75
CA VAL A 379 8.57 35.12 -10.26
C VAL A 379 8.20 34.84 -8.81
N GLN A 380 7.70 33.63 -8.51
CA GLN A 380 7.02 33.33 -7.25
C GLN A 380 7.87 33.69 -6.03
N HIS A 381 9.14 33.32 -6.03
CA HIS A 381 10.06 33.55 -4.91
C HIS A 381 10.45 35.01 -4.66
N ALA A 382 10.21 35.92 -5.62
CA ALA A 382 10.50 37.35 -5.47
C ALA A 382 9.34 38.15 -4.83
N VAL A 383 8.16 37.55 -4.68
CA VAL A 383 6.97 38.21 -4.13
C VAL A 383 7.08 38.33 -2.60
N VAL A 384 7.18 39.55 -2.08
CA VAL A 384 7.33 39.81 -0.63
C VAL A 384 5.98 40.00 0.06
N GLY A 385 5.23 41.04 -0.32
CA GLY A 385 3.89 41.32 0.22
C GLY A 385 2.82 40.38 -0.35
N PRO A 386 1.58 40.42 0.20
CA PRO A 386 0.47 39.66 -0.36
C PRO A 386 0.12 40.15 -1.77
N VAL A 387 0.10 39.23 -2.74
CA VAL A 387 -0.29 39.49 -4.13
C VAL A 387 -1.16 38.34 -4.63
N PHE A 388 -2.34 38.65 -5.17
CA PHE A 388 -3.12 37.69 -5.93
C PHE A 388 -2.54 37.57 -7.34
N CYS A 389 -1.91 36.44 -7.63
CA CYS A 389 -1.54 36.07 -8.99
C CYS A 389 -2.77 35.45 -9.66
N THR A 390 -3.26 36.05 -10.75
CA THR A 390 -4.53 35.70 -11.40
C THR A 390 -4.33 35.17 -12.82
N ASP A 391 -5.32 34.49 -13.37
CA ASP A 391 -5.40 34.02 -14.75
C ASP A 391 -4.30 33.00 -15.10
N TYR A 392 -4.41 31.81 -14.53
CA TYR A 392 -3.45 30.72 -14.77
C TYR A 392 -3.68 30.06 -16.15
N PRO A 393 -2.65 29.45 -16.78
CA PRO A 393 -2.82 28.68 -18.00
C PRO A 393 -3.82 27.53 -17.83
N ARG A 394 -4.69 27.31 -18.83
CA ARG A 394 -5.67 26.20 -18.82
C ARG A 394 -5.01 24.82 -18.73
N GLU A 395 -3.83 24.65 -19.35
CA GLU A 395 -3.06 23.39 -19.37
C GLU A 395 -2.73 22.86 -17.96
N VAL A 396 -2.62 23.73 -16.95
CA VAL A 396 -2.21 23.36 -15.57
C VAL A 396 -3.34 23.53 -14.54
N SER A 397 -4.59 23.63 -15.00
CA SER A 397 -5.75 23.98 -14.16
C SER A 397 -7.01 23.18 -14.55
N PRO A 398 -7.02 21.84 -14.39
CA PRO A 398 -8.07 20.95 -14.94
C PRO A 398 -9.46 21.05 -14.26
N LEU A 399 -9.55 21.75 -13.13
CA LEU A 399 -10.76 21.89 -12.30
C LEU A 399 -11.31 23.33 -12.29
N ALA A 400 -10.56 24.28 -12.87
CA ALA A 400 -10.93 25.68 -12.96
C ALA A 400 -11.66 25.99 -14.27
N ARG A 401 -12.63 26.91 -14.20
CA ARG A 401 -13.42 27.33 -15.37
C ARG A 401 -12.58 28.17 -16.33
N VAL A 402 -12.81 27.97 -17.62
CA VAL A 402 -12.19 28.73 -18.71
C VAL A 402 -12.46 30.23 -18.55
N HIS A 403 -11.44 31.07 -18.77
CA HIS A 403 -11.55 32.52 -18.57
C HIS A 403 -12.50 33.17 -19.58
N ARG A 404 -13.40 34.05 -19.08
CA ARG A 404 -14.49 34.67 -19.86
C ARG A 404 -14.04 35.38 -21.15
N ASP A 405 -12.86 36.00 -21.15
CA ASP A 405 -12.33 36.77 -22.29
C ASP A 405 -11.28 36.03 -23.13
N ASP A 406 -10.64 34.98 -22.61
CA ASP A 406 -9.52 34.30 -23.28
C ASP A 406 -9.45 32.81 -22.91
N PRO A 407 -9.83 31.89 -23.83
CA PRO A 407 -9.93 30.47 -23.53
C PRO A 407 -8.58 29.75 -23.33
N ALA A 408 -7.45 30.45 -23.49
CA ALA A 408 -6.11 29.95 -23.15
C ALA A 408 -5.83 29.96 -21.63
N TYR A 409 -6.59 30.76 -20.87
CA TYR A 409 -6.50 30.89 -19.41
C TYR A 409 -7.74 30.32 -18.70
N VAL A 410 -7.67 30.27 -17.38
CA VAL A 410 -8.78 29.95 -16.46
C VAL A 410 -8.96 31.06 -15.43
N GLU A 411 -10.16 31.20 -14.88
CA GLU A 411 -10.45 32.09 -13.75
C GLU A 411 -9.95 31.49 -12.45
N ARG A 412 -8.62 31.47 -12.29
CA ARG A 412 -7.90 30.95 -11.12
C ARG A 412 -6.98 32.01 -10.56
N PHE A 413 -6.82 32.01 -9.24
CA PHE A 413 -5.76 32.76 -8.58
C PHE A 413 -5.04 31.94 -7.51
N GLU A 414 -3.79 32.31 -7.26
CA GLU A 414 -3.07 31.93 -6.05
C GLU A 414 -2.68 33.20 -5.28
N LEU A 415 -2.89 33.21 -3.96
CA LEU A 415 -2.36 34.28 -3.11
C LEU A 415 -0.92 33.91 -2.76
N VAL A 416 0.04 34.71 -3.22
CA VAL A 416 1.45 34.55 -2.86
C VAL A 416 1.81 35.58 -1.80
N VAL A 417 2.46 35.11 -0.72
CA VAL A 417 2.99 35.94 0.36
C VAL A 417 4.38 35.40 0.73
N ALA A 418 5.38 36.27 0.94
CA ALA A 418 6.74 35.87 1.33
C ALA A 418 7.37 34.74 0.48
N GLY A 419 7.13 34.75 -0.83
CA GLY A 419 7.69 33.79 -1.77
C GLY A 419 7.10 32.38 -1.70
N PHE A 420 5.87 32.23 -1.19
CA PHE A 420 5.09 30.99 -1.26
C PHE A 420 3.58 31.23 -1.44
N GLU A 421 2.93 30.25 -2.08
CA GLU A 421 1.48 30.10 -2.21
C GLU A 421 0.83 29.86 -0.84
N LEU A 422 -0.09 30.73 -0.44
CA LEU A 422 -0.88 30.65 0.79
C LEU A 422 -2.27 30.05 0.55
N CYS A 423 -2.87 30.35 -0.61
CA CYS A 423 -4.13 29.77 -1.06
C CYS A 423 -4.16 29.63 -2.59
N ASN A 424 -5.05 28.75 -3.06
CA ASN A 424 -5.39 28.54 -4.46
C ASN A 424 -6.93 28.51 -4.57
N ALA A 425 -7.49 29.23 -5.55
CA ALA A 425 -8.94 29.44 -5.66
C ALA A 425 -9.34 29.74 -7.10
N TYR A 426 -10.57 29.43 -7.47
CA TYR A 426 -11.04 29.57 -8.85
C TYR A 426 -12.56 29.65 -8.97
N SER A 427 -13.03 30.20 -10.10
CA SER A 427 -14.39 29.99 -10.58
C SER A 427 -14.48 28.54 -11.02
N GLU A 428 -15.45 27.82 -10.50
CA GLU A 428 -15.44 26.37 -10.60
C GLU A 428 -15.87 25.84 -11.97
N GLN A 429 -15.15 24.83 -12.48
CA GLN A 429 -15.59 24.12 -13.67
C GLN A 429 -16.87 23.33 -13.34
N ASN A 430 -17.98 23.78 -13.90
CA ASN A 430 -19.30 23.19 -13.70
C ASN A 430 -19.89 22.55 -14.97
N ASP A 431 -19.18 22.59 -16.10
CA ASP A 431 -19.55 21.84 -17.30
C ASP A 431 -19.09 20.36 -17.16
N PRO A 432 -20.01 19.38 -17.13
CA PRO A 432 -19.66 17.96 -16.96
C PRO A 432 -18.87 17.39 -18.14
N LEU A 433 -19.05 17.91 -19.36
CA LEU A 433 -18.37 17.43 -20.56
C LEU A 433 -16.92 17.93 -20.62
N GLU A 434 -16.70 19.22 -20.31
CA GLU A 434 -15.32 19.73 -20.18
C GLU A 434 -14.59 19.05 -19.02
N GLN A 435 -15.27 18.82 -17.89
CA GLN A 435 -14.68 18.16 -16.73
C GLN A 435 -14.29 16.70 -17.01
N LEU A 436 -15.15 15.95 -17.72
CA LEU A 436 -14.85 14.59 -18.16
C LEU A 436 -13.63 14.57 -19.10
N ALA A 437 -13.57 15.48 -20.07
CA ALA A 437 -12.43 15.59 -21.00
C ALA A 437 -11.11 15.91 -20.27
N ALA A 438 -11.16 16.73 -19.21
CA ALA A 438 -10.01 17.03 -18.36
C ALA A 438 -9.54 15.79 -17.58
N PHE A 439 -10.45 15.07 -16.91
CA PHE A 439 -10.11 13.82 -16.20
C PHE A 439 -9.58 12.73 -17.14
N GLU A 440 -10.12 12.59 -18.35
CA GLU A 440 -9.53 11.68 -19.33
C GLU A 440 -8.10 12.09 -19.74
N ALA A 441 -7.80 13.39 -19.76
CA ALA A 441 -6.44 13.87 -20.06
C ALA A 441 -5.47 13.52 -18.93
N GLU A 442 -5.88 13.69 -17.66
CA GLU A 442 -5.09 13.24 -16.51
C GLU A 442 -4.89 11.72 -16.52
N ALA A 443 -5.95 10.93 -16.73
CA ALA A 443 -5.84 9.47 -16.82
C ALA A 443 -4.94 9.01 -17.97
N ARG A 444 -4.90 9.74 -19.10
CA ARG A 444 -3.94 9.52 -20.20
C ARG A 444 -2.51 9.85 -19.78
N ALA A 445 -2.27 10.93 -19.03
CA ALA A 445 -0.95 11.28 -18.49
C ALA A 445 -0.47 10.21 -17.48
N LYS A 446 -1.36 9.75 -16.60
CA LYS A 446 -1.12 8.65 -15.65
C LYS A 446 -0.69 7.36 -16.35
N ALA A 447 -1.41 6.99 -17.42
CA ALA A 447 -1.06 5.84 -18.25
C ALA A 447 0.28 6.00 -19.01
N GLN A 448 0.75 7.22 -19.21
CA GLN A 448 2.07 7.54 -19.79
C GLN A 448 3.20 7.59 -18.75
N GLY A 449 2.89 7.41 -17.47
CA GLY A 449 3.88 7.31 -16.38
C GLY A 449 3.91 8.48 -15.39
N ASP A 450 2.97 9.42 -15.47
CA ASP A 450 2.82 10.48 -14.47
C ASP A 450 2.21 9.91 -13.15
N PRO A 451 2.93 9.97 -12.01
CA PRO A 451 2.44 9.40 -10.75
C PRO A 451 1.53 10.34 -9.94
N GLU A 452 1.37 11.61 -10.35
CA GLU A 452 0.60 12.64 -9.64
C GLU A 452 -0.76 12.90 -10.30
N ALA A 453 -0.92 12.53 -11.58
CA ALA A 453 -2.16 12.62 -12.33
C ALA A 453 -3.33 11.79 -11.72
N GLY A 454 -4.53 12.36 -11.77
CA GLY A 454 -5.77 11.81 -11.22
C GLY A 454 -6.34 10.59 -11.97
N ASP A 455 -7.38 9.98 -11.37
CA ASP A 455 -8.23 8.98 -12.04
C ASP A 455 -9.57 9.63 -12.44
N VAL A 456 -10.30 9.01 -13.38
CA VAL A 456 -11.61 9.51 -13.81
C VAL A 456 -12.68 9.23 -12.74
N ASP A 457 -13.09 10.26 -11.98
CA ASP A 457 -14.22 10.18 -11.06
C ASP A 457 -15.56 10.36 -11.79
N LEU A 458 -16.10 9.25 -12.30
CA LEU A 458 -17.40 9.19 -12.97
C LEU A 458 -18.60 9.50 -12.05
N ASP A 459 -18.44 9.42 -10.72
CA ASP A 459 -19.50 9.81 -9.78
C ASP A 459 -19.54 11.33 -9.60
N TYR A 460 -18.38 11.99 -9.57
CA TYR A 460 -18.29 13.46 -9.60
C TYR A 460 -18.83 14.04 -10.91
N VAL A 461 -18.46 13.46 -12.06
CA VAL A 461 -19.03 13.88 -13.37
C VAL A 461 -20.55 13.75 -13.35
N ARG A 462 -21.09 12.64 -12.83
CA ARG A 462 -22.55 12.46 -12.67
C ARG A 462 -23.17 13.50 -11.74
N ALA A 463 -22.48 13.92 -10.67
CA ALA A 463 -22.98 15.01 -9.83
C ALA A 463 -23.07 16.33 -10.62
N LEU A 464 -22.07 16.66 -11.45
CA LEU A 464 -22.14 17.82 -12.34
C LEU A 464 -23.27 17.70 -13.38
N GLU A 465 -23.60 16.50 -13.86
CA GLU A 465 -24.74 16.25 -14.76
C GLU A 465 -26.12 16.53 -14.11
N TYR A 466 -26.24 16.51 -12.77
CA TYR A 466 -27.43 17.01 -12.07
C TYR A 466 -27.50 18.54 -12.01
N GLY A 467 -26.42 19.24 -12.40
CA GLY A 467 -26.32 20.69 -12.46
C GLY A 467 -25.66 21.28 -11.20
N MET A 468 -24.38 21.61 -11.29
CA MET A 468 -23.75 22.50 -10.30
C MET A 468 -23.95 23.97 -10.72
N PRO A 469 -24.43 24.86 -9.84
CA PRO A 469 -24.51 26.29 -10.13
C PRO A 469 -23.11 26.88 -10.39
N CYS A 470 -23.05 28.09 -10.96
CA CYS A 470 -21.81 28.87 -10.89
C CYS A 470 -21.37 28.95 -9.43
N THR A 471 -20.10 28.65 -9.18
CA THR A 471 -19.57 28.47 -7.82
C THR A 471 -18.16 29.04 -7.79
N GLY A 472 -17.81 29.76 -6.73
CA GLY A 472 -16.44 30.10 -6.39
C GLY A 472 -15.94 29.10 -5.34
N GLY A 473 -14.75 28.55 -5.53
CA GLY A 473 -14.11 27.66 -4.56
C GLY A 473 -12.69 28.11 -4.20
N LEU A 474 -12.28 27.73 -3.00
CA LEU A 474 -11.10 28.25 -2.33
C LEU A 474 -10.47 27.17 -1.44
N GLY A 475 -9.16 26.94 -1.58
CA GLY A 475 -8.34 26.16 -0.65
C GLY A 475 -7.24 27.00 0.01
N ILE A 476 -7.16 27.00 1.34
CA ILE A 476 -6.13 27.66 2.14
C ILE A 476 -5.28 26.62 2.88
N GLY A 477 -3.95 26.71 2.73
CA GLY A 477 -3.00 25.95 3.55
C GLY A 477 -2.95 26.53 4.97
N VAL A 478 -3.77 26.02 5.90
CA VAL A 478 -3.88 26.53 7.27
C VAL A 478 -2.53 26.50 8.00
N ASP A 479 -1.71 25.47 7.77
CA ASP A 479 -0.36 25.43 8.34
C ASP A 479 0.54 26.55 7.78
N ARG A 480 0.46 26.86 6.47
CA ARG A 480 1.21 27.97 5.84
C ARG A 480 0.73 29.34 6.36
N LEU A 481 -0.58 29.51 6.59
CA LEU A 481 -1.12 30.71 7.24
C LEU A 481 -0.54 30.88 8.66
N VAL A 482 -0.50 29.80 9.44
CA VAL A 482 0.04 29.86 10.80
C VAL A 482 1.56 30.09 10.78
N MET A 483 2.30 29.60 9.77
CA MET A 483 3.72 29.95 9.59
C MET A 483 3.91 31.46 9.38
N LEU A 484 3.09 32.07 8.51
CA LEU A 484 3.09 33.51 8.24
C LEU A 484 2.76 34.32 9.50
N LEU A 485 1.63 34.02 10.16
CA LEU A 485 1.18 34.73 11.37
C LEU A 485 2.13 34.54 12.56
N ALA A 486 2.75 33.37 12.68
CA ALA A 486 3.74 33.12 13.72
C ALA A 486 5.13 33.65 13.38
N GLY A 487 5.43 34.02 12.13
CA GLY A 487 6.78 34.42 11.70
C GLY A 487 7.80 33.30 11.85
N VAL A 488 7.52 32.11 11.27
CA VAL A 488 8.42 30.94 11.31
C VAL A 488 8.60 30.31 9.93
N ASP A 489 9.85 30.05 9.54
CA ASP A 489 10.20 29.59 8.20
C ASP A 489 9.98 28.09 7.95
N SER A 490 9.44 27.34 8.93
CA SER A 490 9.19 25.89 8.81
C SER A 490 7.82 25.46 9.33
N ILE A 491 7.11 24.69 8.50
CA ILE A 491 5.84 24.02 8.81
C ILE A 491 5.94 23.09 10.04
N ARG A 492 7.14 22.58 10.31
CA ARG A 492 7.41 21.71 11.46
C ARG A 492 7.36 22.45 12.80
N GLU A 493 7.47 23.78 12.82
CA GLU A 493 7.26 24.57 14.04
C GLU A 493 5.78 24.74 14.39
N VAL A 494 4.90 24.80 13.37
CA VAL A 494 3.46 25.04 13.57
C VAL A 494 2.64 23.76 13.73
N ILE A 495 3.24 22.59 13.54
CA ILE A 495 2.65 21.27 13.78
C ILE A 495 3.20 20.73 15.12
N LEU A 496 2.32 20.27 16.01
CA LEU A 496 2.72 19.74 17.33
C LEU A 496 3.67 18.55 17.18
N PHE A 497 3.28 17.57 16.37
CA PHE A 497 4.02 16.34 16.11
C PHE A 497 4.22 16.18 14.59
N PRO A 498 5.20 16.88 13.98
CA PRO A 498 5.46 16.78 12.55
C PRO A 498 5.96 15.37 12.21
N THR A 499 5.80 14.96 10.95
CA THR A 499 6.25 13.63 10.51
C THR A 499 7.78 13.60 10.45
N LEU A 500 8.39 12.72 11.24
CA LEU A 500 9.84 12.54 11.32
C LEU A 500 10.22 11.10 10.97
N ARG A 501 11.47 10.91 10.50
CA ARG A 501 12.06 9.58 10.42
C ARG A 501 12.16 8.99 11.84
N PRO A 502 11.72 7.75 12.11
CA PRO A 502 11.85 7.13 13.43
C PRO A 502 13.30 7.14 13.94
N GLU A 503 13.50 7.32 15.26
CA GLU A 503 14.84 7.17 15.90
C GLU A 503 15.37 5.73 15.79
N SER A 504 14.46 4.76 15.64
CA SER A 504 14.74 3.36 15.32
C SER A 504 13.56 2.81 14.51
N PRO A 505 13.76 1.86 13.57
CA PRO A 505 12.65 1.29 12.80
C PRO A 505 11.60 0.68 13.74
N PRO A 506 10.30 0.84 13.48
CA PRO A 506 9.28 0.10 14.22
C PRO A 506 9.51 -1.41 14.02
N PRO A 507 9.28 -2.25 15.05
CA PRO A 507 9.52 -3.68 14.95
C PRO A 507 8.66 -4.31 13.83
N PRO A 508 9.20 -5.31 13.10
CA PRO A 508 8.48 -5.94 12.00
C PRO A 508 7.13 -6.51 12.46
N GLY A 509 6.07 -6.20 11.71
CA GLY A 509 4.70 -6.66 12.01
C GLY A 509 3.78 -5.65 12.70
N SER A 510 4.22 -4.42 12.97
CA SER A 510 3.37 -3.38 13.60
C SER A 510 2.28 -2.75 12.70
N GLY A 511 1.97 -3.35 11.55
CA GLY A 511 0.80 -3.01 10.72
C GLY A 511 -0.50 -3.60 11.30
N PRO A 512 -1.68 -3.22 10.76
CA PRO A 512 -2.97 -3.63 11.33
C PRO A 512 -3.33 -5.10 11.02
N SER A 513 -2.68 -6.03 11.72
CA SER A 513 -3.06 -7.44 11.81
C SER A 513 -3.07 -7.91 13.28
N GLY A 514 -4.03 -7.37 14.06
CA GLY A 514 -4.62 -8.05 15.23
C GLY A 514 -3.73 -8.47 16.41
N ALA A 515 -2.43 -8.20 16.41
CA ALA A 515 -1.54 -8.62 17.49
C ALA A 515 -1.71 -7.72 18.73
N PRO A 516 -1.94 -8.29 19.94
CA PRO A 516 -1.91 -7.51 21.17
C PRO A 516 -0.50 -6.98 21.39
N ARG A 517 -0.37 -5.69 21.75
CA ARG A 517 0.91 -5.13 22.24
C ARG A 517 1.43 -6.01 23.38
N PRO A 518 2.75 -6.32 23.44
CA PRO A 518 3.33 -6.92 24.62
C PRO A 518 3.07 -6.01 25.82
N LEU A 519 2.26 -6.48 26.77
CA LEU A 519 2.19 -5.85 28.09
C LEU A 519 3.58 -5.98 28.72
N LEU A 520 4.08 -4.89 29.31
CA LEU A 520 5.31 -4.94 30.10
C LEU A 520 5.16 -6.05 31.16
N PRO A 521 6.14 -6.99 31.25
CA PRO A 521 6.00 -8.11 32.17
C PRO A 521 5.91 -7.59 33.62
N PRO A 522 5.01 -8.15 34.46
CA PRO A 522 4.98 -7.81 35.87
C PRO A 522 6.33 -8.16 36.51
N THR A 523 6.84 -7.27 37.35
CA THR A 523 8.19 -7.39 37.93
C THR A 523 8.28 -8.66 38.79
N PRO A 524 9.19 -9.61 38.47
CA PRO A 524 9.30 -10.85 39.23
C PRO A 524 10.01 -10.62 40.57
N GLY A 525 9.57 -11.37 41.60
CA GLY A 525 10.27 -11.47 42.88
C GLY A 525 11.60 -12.26 42.79
N PRO A 526 12.39 -12.31 43.87
CA PRO A 526 13.74 -12.88 43.87
C PRO A 526 13.77 -14.40 43.65
N ALA A 527 14.81 -14.88 42.97
CA ALA A 527 14.94 -16.26 42.50
C ALA A 527 15.87 -17.14 43.36
N ALA A 528 15.72 -18.47 43.22
CA ALA A 528 16.64 -19.50 43.71
C ALA A 528 17.22 -20.32 42.53
N ALA A 529 18.32 -21.05 42.74
CA ALA A 529 19.30 -21.37 41.66
C ALA A 529 19.80 -22.85 41.60
N VAL A 530 20.76 -23.11 40.68
CA VAL A 530 21.74 -24.25 40.64
C VAL A 530 21.24 -25.55 39.94
N PRO A 531 22.06 -26.44 39.29
CA PRO A 531 23.39 -26.35 38.59
C PRO A 531 23.44 -26.94 37.15
N SER A 532 24.63 -26.94 36.51
CA SER A 532 25.02 -27.68 35.28
C SER A 532 25.93 -28.90 35.56
N PRO A 533 26.21 -29.77 34.55
CA PRO A 533 27.59 -30.29 34.38
C PRO A 533 28.10 -30.37 32.90
N ARG A 534 29.38 -30.78 32.73
CA ARG A 534 30.24 -30.77 31.52
C ARG A 534 30.77 -32.22 31.16
N PRO A 535 31.93 -32.45 30.47
CA PRO A 535 32.22 -32.44 29.01
C PRO A 535 33.02 -33.71 28.51
N ALA A 536 33.83 -33.57 27.42
CA ALA A 536 35.00 -34.39 26.94
C ALA A 536 34.76 -35.34 25.74
N GLU A 537 35.70 -35.71 24.84
CA GLU A 537 37.03 -35.20 24.39
C GLU A 537 37.42 -35.84 22.99
N PRO A 538 38.58 -35.56 22.32
CA PRO A 538 38.77 -35.73 20.86
C PRO A 538 39.77 -36.84 20.36
N PRO A 539 40.73 -36.64 19.42
CA PRO A 539 40.64 -37.07 18.01
C PRO A 539 41.78 -38.02 17.50
N GLY A 540 41.77 -38.36 16.19
CA GLY A 540 42.84 -39.16 15.51
C GLY A 540 43.23 -38.68 14.09
N PRO A 541 44.38 -39.11 13.50
CA PRO A 541 45.20 -38.30 12.58
C PRO A 541 45.28 -38.77 11.07
N PRO A 542 45.99 -38.04 10.16
CA PRO A 542 45.73 -38.08 8.70
C PRO A 542 46.92 -38.47 7.75
N GLY A 543 46.65 -38.55 6.44
CA GLY A 543 47.60 -38.42 5.31
C GLY A 543 47.20 -39.19 4.03
N PRO A 544 47.84 -39.01 2.84
CA PRO A 544 48.62 -37.87 2.31
C PRO A 544 48.13 -37.37 0.91
N ALA A 545 48.84 -36.43 0.25
CA ALA A 545 48.58 -35.91 -1.11
C ALA A 545 49.51 -36.57 -2.19
N ALA A 546 49.50 -36.31 -3.51
CA ALA A 546 48.95 -35.28 -4.42
C ALA A 546 48.76 -35.90 -5.85
N PRO A 547 48.76 -35.23 -7.05
CA PRO A 547 48.84 -33.81 -7.45
C PRO A 547 47.76 -33.36 -8.49
N ALA A 548 47.99 -32.23 -9.18
CA ALA A 548 47.00 -31.51 -10.01
C ALA A 548 47.09 -31.77 -11.53
N GLY A 549 45.98 -31.50 -12.24
CA GLY A 549 45.90 -31.40 -13.71
C GLY A 549 44.57 -30.76 -14.12
N GLY A 550 44.60 -29.72 -14.96
CA GLY A 550 43.40 -28.95 -15.33
C GLY A 550 42.69 -29.50 -16.57
N SER A 551 41.40 -29.79 -16.45
CA SER A 551 40.43 -29.82 -17.57
C SER A 551 39.01 -29.74 -17.00
N VAL A 552 38.02 -29.51 -17.87
CA VAL A 552 36.60 -29.40 -17.53
C VAL A 552 36.12 -30.66 -16.82
N VAL A 553 35.82 -30.55 -15.52
CA VAL A 553 35.25 -31.64 -14.73
C VAL A 553 33.76 -31.69 -14.98
N ALA A 554 33.31 -32.63 -15.81
CA ALA A 554 31.92 -33.01 -15.87
C ALA A 554 31.44 -33.42 -14.46
N LEU A 555 30.28 -32.93 -14.05
CA LEU A 555 29.57 -33.41 -12.86
C LEU A 555 29.40 -34.95 -12.94
N PRO A 556 29.52 -35.68 -11.81
CA PRO A 556 29.46 -37.12 -11.82
C PRO A 556 28.15 -37.64 -12.42
N ALA A 557 28.25 -38.71 -13.21
CA ALA A 557 27.16 -39.30 -14.00
C ALA A 557 26.10 -40.06 -13.16
N THR A 558 25.89 -39.65 -11.91
CA THR A 558 24.96 -40.27 -10.94
C THR A 558 23.60 -39.56 -10.86
N ALA A 559 23.32 -38.62 -11.76
CA ALA A 559 22.00 -38.03 -11.91
C ALA A 559 20.95 -39.09 -12.33
N PRO A 560 19.84 -39.29 -11.60
CA PRO A 560 18.83 -40.31 -11.90
C PRO A 560 18.19 -40.25 -13.30
N SER A 561 18.25 -39.10 -13.98
CA SER A 561 17.64 -38.87 -15.31
C SER A 561 18.48 -39.34 -16.50
N ALA A 562 19.73 -39.76 -16.32
CA ALA A 562 20.68 -39.96 -17.41
C ALA A 562 20.59 -41.32 -18.16
N SER A 563 19.60 -42.16 -17.85
CA SER A 563 19.42 -43.47 -18.51
C SER A 563 18.06 -43.53 -19.21
N PRO A 564 17.96 -44.08 -20.44
CA PRO A 564 16.72 -44.10 -21.20
C PRO A 564 15.72 -45.10 -20.59
N VAL A 565 14.77 -44.59 -19.80
CA VAL A 565 13.62 -45.38 -19.34
C VAL A 565 12.69 -45.60 -20.53
N THR A 566 12.42 -46.87 -20.85
CA THR A 566 11.60 -47.28 -22.00
C THR A 566 10.17 -46.73 -21.88
N SER A 567 9.83 -45.73 -22.69
CA SER A 567 8.54 -45.05 -22.60
C SER A 567 7.41 -45.90 -23.21
N VAL A 568 6.35 -46.16 -22.44
CA VAL A 568 5.07 -46.63 -22.99
C VAL A 568 4.41 -45.44 -23.69
N ARG A 569 4.47 -45.42 -25.03
CA ARG A 569 3.96 -44.33 -25.86
C ARG A 569 2.42 -44.29 -25.80
N ARG A 570 1.88 -43.52 -24.85
CA ARG A 570 0.43 -43.33 -24.72
C ARG A 570 -0.16 -42.71 -26.00
N PRO A 571 -1.30 -43.22 -26.52
CA PRO A 571 -1.94 -42.63 -27.68
C PRO A 571 -2.42 -41.22 -27.37
N ALA A 572 -2.08 -40.26 -28.23
CA ALA A 572 -2.56 -38.89 -28.10
C ALA A 572 -4.10 -38.86 -28.10
N VAL A 573 -4.70 -37.98 -27.29
CA VAL A 573 -6.15 -37.81 -27.24
C VAL A 573 -6.65 -37.33 -28.61
N ALA A 574 -7.15 -38.27 -29.42
CA ALA A 574 -7.33 -38.14 -30.88
C ALA A 574 -8.31 -37.06 -31.37
N HIS A 575 -8.87 -36.25 -30.46
CA HIS A 575 -9.90 -35.26 -30.72
C HIS A 575 -9.55 -33.85 -30.19
N GLY A 576 -8.35 -33.65 -29.62
CA GLY A 576 -7.99 -32.39 -28.94
C GLY A 576 -8.08 -31.14 -29.83
N THR A 577 -7.58 -31.21 -31.06
CA THR A 577 -7.68 -30.10 -32.03
C THR A 577 -9.12 -29.86 -32.46
N ALA A 578 -9.89 -30.92 -32.73
CA ALA A 578 -11.28 -30.82 -33.15
C ALA A 578 -12.17 -30.18 -32.06
N VAL A 579 -11.97 -30.52 -30.79
CA VAL A 579 -12.70 -29.90 -29.66
C VAL A 579 -12.40 -28.39 -29.57
N ARG A 580 -11.14 -27.97 -29.77
CA ARG A 580 -10.78 -26.54 -29.77
C ARG A 580 -11.39 -25.78 -30.95
N VAL A 581 -11.46 -26.40 -32.13
CA VAL A 581 -12.14 -25.82 -33.31
C VAL A 581 -13.64 -25.70 -33.07
N ILE A 582 -14.31 -26.76 -32.58
CA ILE A 582 -15.74 -26.73 -32.23
C ILE A 582 -16.03 -25.64 -31.19
N ALA A 583 -15.22 -25.55 -30.13
CA ALA A 583 -15.35 -24.50 -29.12
C ALA A 583 -15.18 -23.08 -29.70
N GLY A 584 -14.22 -22.87 -30.60
CA GLY A 584 -14.03 -21.59 -31.31
C GLY A 584 -15.21 -21.24 -32.22
N LEU A 585 -15.80 -22.22 -32.90
CA LEU A 585 -17.00 -22.02 -33.71
C LEU A 585 -18.25 -21.77 -32.85
N VAL A 586 -18.36 -22.36 -31.66
CA VAL A 586 -19.42 -22.03 -30.69
C VAL A 586 -19.27 -20.61 -30.16
N ALA A 587 -18.06 -20.13 -29.90
CA ALA A 587 -17.82 -18.72 -29.57
C ALA A 587 -18.23 -17.80 -30.74
N LEU A 588 -17.88 -18.16 -31.98
CA LEU A 588 -18.26 -17.41 -33.17
C LEU A 588 -19.78 -17.36 -33.36
N ALA A 589 -20.48 -18.50 -33.21
CA ALA A 589 -21.94 -18.54 -33.26
C ALA A 589 -22.56 -17.65 -32.16
N GLY A 590 -22.03 -17.72 -30.94
CA GLY A 590 -22.46 -16.85 -29.84
C GLY A 590 -22.31 -15.36 -30.17
N ALA A 591 -21.17 -14.95 -30.74
CA ALA A 591 -20.96 -13.58 -31.20
C ALA A 591 -21.89 -13.17 -32.37
N LEU A 592 -22.14 -14.08 -33.32
CA LEU A 592 -23.06 -13.84 -34.44
C LEU A 592 -24.52 -13.69 -33.97
N GLN A 593 -24.93 -14.35 -32.89
CA GLN A 593 -26.24 -14.16 -32.28
C GLN A 593 -26.39 -12.84 -31.51
N LEU A 594 -25.28 -12.14 -31.19
CA LEU A 594 -25.29 -10.79 -30.59
C LEU A 594 -25.31 -9.65 -31.62
N LEU A 595 -24.96 -9.90 -32.89
CA LEU A 595 -24.95 -8.89 -33.95
C LEU A 595 -26.27 -8.10 -34.12
N PRO A 596 -27.48 -8.67 -33.90
CA PRO A 596 -28.73 -7.92 -33.91
C PRO A 596 -28.86 -6.81 -32.85
N LEU A 597 -27.99 -6.77 -31.83
CA LEU A 597 -27.94 -5.68 -30.83
C LEU A 597 -27.25 -4.42 -31.34
N LEU A 598 -26.52 -4.47 -32.46
CA LEU A 598 -25.81 -3.31 -33.00
C LEU A 598 -26.77 -2.46 -33.85
N PRO A 599 -27.12 -1.22 -33.45
CA PRO A 599 -28.12 -0.40 -34.17
C PRO A 599 -27.73 -0.13 -35.63
N VAL A 600 -26.41 -0.03 -35.88
CA VAL A 600 -25.81 0.21 -37.21
C VAL A 600 -25.90 -1.02 -38.13
N ALA A 601 -26.03 -2.22 -37.58
CA ALA A 601 -26.25 -3.44 -38.37
C ALA A 601 -27.74 -3.63 -38.68
N HIS A 602 -28.63 -3.29 -37.73
CA HIS A 602 -30.07 -3.39 -37.88
C HIS A 602 -30.59 -2.59 -39.09
N SER A 603 -30.13 -1.34 -39.24
CA SER A 603 -30.51 -0.44 -40.33
C SER A 603 -29.89 -0.76 -41.71
N ARG A 604 -28.92 -1.68 -41.78
CA ARG A 604 -28.28 -2.10 -43.04
C ARG A 604 -28.69 -3.51 -43.52
N ILE A 605 -29.31 -4.30 -42.65
CA ILE A 605 -29.77 -5.67 -42.95
C ILE A 605 -31.29 -5.71 -43.12
N GLY A 606 -32.03 -4.75 -42.55
CA GLY A 606 -33.48 -4.56 -42.76
C GLY A 606 -33.83 -3.97 -44.13
N GLY A 607 -33.53 -4.69 -45.21
CA GLY A 607 -34.13 -4.43 -46.52
C GLY A 607 -35.58 -4.91 -46.56
N GLU A 608 -36.46 -4.17 -47.23
CA GLU A 608 -37.90 -4.45 -47.31
C GLU A 608 -38.20 -5.87 -47.82
N LEU A 609 -38.85 -6.68 -47.00
CA LEU A 609 -39.46 -7.96 -47.41
C LEU A 609 -40.89 -8.05 -46.83
N PRO A 610 -41.92 -8.32 -47.65
CA PRO A 610 -43.31 -8.29 -47.18
C PRO A 610 -43.67 -9.42 -46.20
N ALA A 611 -44.60 -9.10 -45.32
CA ALA A 611 -45.21 -9.93 -44.28
C ALA A 611 -45.37 -11.43 -44.60
N LEU A 612 -44.61 -12.27 -43.88
CA LEU A 612 -44.92 -13.68 -43.59
C LEU A 612 -44.48 -14.02 -42.15
N ASP A 613 -45.27 -13.58 -41.16
CA ASP A 613 -45.19 -14.06 -39.77
C ASP A 613 -46.62 -14.37 -39.26
N PRO A 614 -46.98 -15.64 -39.02
CA PRO A 614 -48.34 -16.02 -38.63
C PRO A 614 -48.68 -15.80 -37.15
N VAL A 615 -47.73 -15.45 -36.28
CA VAL A 615 -47.91 -15.58 -34.81
C VAL A 615 -47.66 -14.28 -34.04
N GLY A 616 -47.00 -13.27 -34.64
CA GLY A 616 -46.93 -11.93 -34.06
C GLY A 616 -46.09 -11.83 -32.78
N VAL A 617 -44.96 -12.55 -32.72
CA VAL A 617 -44.02 -12.49 -31.58
C VAL A 617 -42.57 -12.14 -31.98
N PRO A 618 -42.29 -11.00 -32.65
CA PRO A 618 -40.92 -10.69 -33.12
C PRO A 618 -39.93 -10.35 -32.00
N ALA A 619 -40.41 -9.77 -30.89
CA ALA A 619 -39.56 -9.27 -29.80
C ALA A 619 -38.91 -10.39 -28.98
N ALA A 620 -39.70 -11.38 -28.55
CA ALA A 620 -39.21 -12.50 -27.71
C ALA A 620 -38.10 -13.30 -28.41
N GLY A 621 -38.21 -13.50 -29.74
CA GLY A 621 -37.19 -14.18 -30.53
C GLY A 621 -35.85 -13.42 -30.61
N HIS A 622 -35.85 -12.08 -30.53
CA HIS A 622 -34.62 -11.30 -30.45
C HIS A 622 -33.91 -11.50 -29.11
N VAL A 623 -34.66 -11.42 -28.01
CA VAL A 623 -34.11 -11.58 -26.65
C VAL A 623 -33.57 -12.98 -26.42
N ALA A 624 -34.30 -14.00 -26.89
CA ALA A 624 -33.85 -15.40 -26.81
C ALA A 624 -32.50 -15.61 -27.52
N SER A 625 -32.33 -15.11 -28.75
CA SER A 625 -31.03 -15.19 -29.47
C SER A 625 -29.91 -14.48 -28.71
N VAL A 626 -30.17 -13.32 -28.10
CA VAL A 626 -29.16 -12.58 -27.33
C VAL A 626 -28.71 -13.37 -26.09
N VAL A 627 -29.65 -13.91 -25.33
CA VAL A 627 -29.37 -14.73 -24.15
C VAL A 627 -28.57 -15.98 -24.52
N VAL A 628 -28.98 -16.70 -25.58
CA VAL A 628 -28.26 -17.86 -26.10
C VAL A 628 -26.85 -17.45 -26.54
N GLY A 629 -26.70 -16.34 -27.25
CA GLY A 629 -25.41 -15.81 -27.70
C GLY A 629 -24.40 -15.54 -26.59
N VAL A 630 -24.82 -14.83 -25.53
CA VAL A 630 -23.97 -14.58 -24.34
C VAL A 630 -23.58 -15.90 -23.66
N LEU A 631 -24.52 -16.83 -23.48
CA LEU A 631 -24.26 -18.09 -22.79
C LEU A 631 -23.31 -19.00 -23.60
N LEU A 632 -23.44 -19.05 -24.92
CA LEU A 632 -22.54 -19.81 -25.80
C LEU A 632 -21.10 -19.26 -25.77
N LEU A 633 -20.93 -17.93 -25.73
CA LEU A 633 -19.62 -17.28 -25.55
C LEU A 633 -18.96 -17.69 -24.22
N LEU A 634 -19.71 -17.65 -23.11
CA LEU A 634 -19.19 -18.05 -21.79
C LEU A 634 -18.86 -19.55 -21.71
N LEU A 635 -19.61 -20.40 -22.42
CA LEU A 635 -19.39 -21.84 -22.47
C LEU A 635 -18.19 -22.26 -23.33
N ALA A 636 -17.78 -21.45 -24.31
CA ALA A 636 -16.74 -21.82 -25.27
C ALA A 636 -15.39 -22.21 -24.63
N ASP A 637 -14.89 -21.47 -23.63
CA ASP A 637 -13.64 -21.82 -22.94
C ASP A 637 -13.76 -23.13 -22.15
N GLN A 638 -14.95 -23.43 -21.60
CA GLN A 638 -15.22 -24.68 -20.87
C GLN A 638 -15.40 -25.89 -21.80
N LEU A 639 -15.96 -25.67 -23.00
CA LEU A 639 -15.98 -26.64 -24.09
C LEU A 639 -14.57 -26.96 -24.57
N ALA A 640 -13.71 -25.97 -24.77
CA ALA A 640 -12.30 -26.16 -25.14
C ALA A 640 -11.54 -27.01 -24.09
N ARG A 641 -11.96 -26.94 -22.82
CA ARG A 641 -11.48 -27.75 -21.68
C ARG A 641 -12.17 -29.10 -21.52
N ARG A 642 -12.98 -29.56 -22.49
CA ARG A 642 -13.65 -30.88 -22.49
C ARG A 642 -14.63 -31.12 -21.32
N LYS A 643 -15.15 -30.07 -20.68
CA LYS A 643 -16.05 -30.19 -19.51
C LYS A 643 -17.42 -30.73 -19.92
N LEU A 644 -17.87 -31.81 -19.29
CA LEU A 644 -19.14 -32.49 -19.60
C LEU A 644 -20.38 -31.61 -19.37
N LEU A 645 -20.38 -30.79 -18.32
CA LEU A 645 -21.50 -29.88 -18.02
C LEU A 645 -21.63 -28.79 -19.09
N ALA A 646 -20.50 -28.22 -19.55
CA ALA A 646 -20.50 -27.23 -20.60
C ALA A 646 -20.99 -27.80 -21.95
N TRP A 647 -20.61 -29.05 -22.26
CA TRP A 647 -21.14 -29.78 -23.42
C TRP A 647 -22.66 -29.96 -23.37
N ARG A 648 -23.21 -30.40 -22.23
CA ARG A 648 -24.67 -30.55 -22.06
C ARG A 648 -25.40 -29.24 -22.29
N LEU A 649 -24.92 -28.16 -21.67
CA LEU A 649 -25.57 -26.85 -21.74
C LEU A 649 -25.44 -26.22 -23.14
N ALA A 650 -24.30 -26.36 -23.82
CA ALA A 650 -24.14 -25.88 -25.20
C ALA A 650 -25.04 -26.64 -26.19
N VAL A 651 -25.17 -27.97 -26.04
CA VAL A 651 -26.12 -28.79 -26.82
C VAL A 651 -27.56 -28.33 -26.60
N THR A 652 -27.96 -28.07 -25.35
CA THR A 652 -29.31 -27.54 -25.04
C THR A 652 -29.52 -26.15 -25.64
N LEU A 653 -28.56 -25.24 -25.48
CA LEU A 653 -28.66 -23.86 -25.95
C LEU A 653 -28.70 -23.74 -27.47
N LEU A 654 -27.88 -24.53 -28.20
CA LEU A 654 -27.92 -24.56 -29.67
C LEU A 654 -29.23 -25.19 -30.20
N ALA A 655 -29.79 -26.18 -29.50
CA ALA A 655 -31.10 -26.72 -29.87
C ALA A 655 -32.23 -25.70 -29.67
N VAL A 656 -32.21 -24.95 -28.56
CA VAL A 656 -33.16 -23.85 -28.30
C VAL A 656 -32.97 -22.69 -29.28
N GLY A 657 -31.71 -22.32 -29.58
CA GLY A 657 -31.36 -21.29 -30.55
C GLY A 657 -31.85 -21.62 -31.96
N ALA A 658 -31.62 -22.84 -32.44
CA ALA A 658 -32.11 -23.30 -33.74
C ALA A 658 -33.64 -23.23 -33.84
N VAL A 659 -34.38 -23.60 -32.79
CA VAL A 659 -35.85 -23.46 -32.75
C VAL A 659 -36.27 -21.98 -32.74
N ALA A 660 -35.62 -21.14 -31.95
CA ALA A 660 -35.91 -19.70 -31.92
C ALA A 660 -35.66 -19.03 -33.28
N HIS A 661 -34.60 -19.42 -33.99
CA HIS A 661 -34.29 -18.93 -35.35
C HIS A 661 -35.28 -19.43 -36.43
N LEU A 662 -36.02 -20.52 -36.20
CA LEU A 662 -37.09 -20.98 -37.09
C LEU A 662 -38.41 -20.25 -36.84
N VAL A 663 -38.72 -19.90 -35.58
CA VAL A 663 -39.97 -19.21 -35.21
C VAL A 663 -39.98 -17.73 -35.63
N LYS A 664 -38.80 -17.11 -35.76
CA LYS A 664 -38.61 -15.65 -35.91
C LYS A 664 -38.59 -15.14 -37.37
N GLY A 665 -38.81 -16.01 -38.36
CA GLY A 665 -38.58 -15.70 -39.77
C GLY A 665 -37.14 -16.00 -40.23
N PRO A 666 -36.88 -16.06 -41.55
CA PRO A 666 -35.76 -16.83 -42.10
C PRO A 666 -34.40 -16.14 -41.94
N HIS A 667 -33.67 -16.50 -40.88
CA HIS A 667 -32.21 -16.37 -40.82
C HIS A 667 -31.55 -17.74 -41.09
N PRO A 668 -31.56 -18.26 -42.34
CA PRO A 668 -31.12 -19.62 -42.64
C PRO A 668 -29.66 -19.88 -42.25
N VAL A 669 -28.79 -18.86 -42.35
CA VAL A 669 -27.37 -18.97 -41.98
C VAL A 669 -27.18 -19.26 -40.49
N ALA A 670 -27.94 -18.62 -39.61
CA ALA A 670 -27.86 -18.84 -38.16
C ALA A 670 -28.41 -20.23 -37.77
N ALA A 671 -29.57 -20.60 -38.30
CA ALA A 671 -30.17 -21.91 -38.05
C ALA A 671 -29.31 -23.07 -38.57
N VAL A 672 -28.69 -22.92 -39.75
CA VAL A 672 -27.74 -23.92 -40.31
C VAL A 672 -26.45 -24.00 -39.48
N LEU A 673 -25.93 -22.87 -39.00
CA LEU A 673 -24.74 -22.85 -38.13
C LEU A 673 -25.02 -23.56 -36.79
N ASP A 674 -26.13 -23.25 -36.14
CA ASP A 674 -26.52 -23.87 -34.88
C ASP A 674 -26.75 -25.38 -35.05
N ALA A 675 -27.43 -25.80 -36.11
CA ALA A 675 -27.65 -27.22 -36.43
C ALA A 675 -26.34 -27.96 -36.74
N ALA A 676 -25.40 -27.33 -37.47
CA ALA A 676 -24.09 -27.91 -37.76
C ALA A 676 -23.23 -28.05 -36.49
N LEU A 677 -23.28 -27.08 -35.58
CA LEU A 677 -22.57 -27.12 -34.29
C LEU A 677 -23.18 -28.12 -33.32
N LEU A 678 -24.51 -28.23 -33.30
CA LEU A 678 -25.23 -29.25 -32.54
C LEU A 678 -24.82 -30.66 -33.01
N LEU A 679 -24.81 -30.90 -34.32
CA LEU A 679 -24.36 -32.18 -34.91
C LEU A 679 -22.89 -32.46 -34.58
N ALA A 680 -22.02 -31.45 -34.66
CA ALA A 680 -20.60 -31.59 -34.29
C ALA A 680 -20.42 -31.93 -32.79
N LEU A 681 -21.08 -31.22 -31.89
CA LEU A 681 -21.01 -31.50 -30.44
C LEU A 681 -21.53 -32.90 -30.11
N VAL A 682 -22.61 -33.36 -30.75
CA VAL A 682 -23.12 -34.73 -30.58
C VAL A 682 -22.16 -35.77 -31.16
N ARG A 683 -21.60 -35.53 -32.35
CA ARG A 683 -20.62 -36.42 -33.03
C ARG A 683 -19.32 -36.58 -32.25
N TYR A 684 -18.92 -35.56 -31.49
CA TYR A 684 -17.73 -35.52 -30.65
C TYR A 684 -18.03 -35.70 -29.15
N ARG A 685 -19.25 -36.14 -28.76
CA ARG A 685 -19.68 -36.32 -27.35
C ARG A 685 -18.68 -37.10 -26.48
N SER A 686 -17.99 -38.07 -27.08
CA SER A 686 -17.01 -38.93 -26.39
C SER A 686 -15.75 -38.20 -25.92
N ALA A 687 -15.49 -36.98 -26.42
CA ALA A 687 -14.36 -36.15 -26.04
C ALA A 687 -14.63 -35.26 -24.81
N PHE A 688 -15.89 -35.02 -24.43
CA PHE A 688 -16.29 -34.14 -23.34
C PHE A 688 -16.58 -34.92 -22.04
N ARG A 689 -15.55 -35.53 -21.46
CA ARG A 689 -15.68 -36.42 -20.29
C ARG A 689 -15.31 -35.76 -18.95
N ALA A 690 -14.61 -34.63 -18.97
CA ALA A 690 -14.04 -34.07 -17.75
C ALA A 690 -15.17 -33.60 -16.81
N PRO A 691 -15.12 -33.94 -15.50
CA PRO A 691 -16.14 -33.53 -14.56
C PRO A 691 -16.16 -31.98 -14.43
N PRO A 692 -17.34 -31.38 -14.15
CA PRO A 692 -17.38 -29.98 -13.76
C PRO A 692 -16.51 -29.79 -12.51
N ASP A 693 -15.82 -28.65 -12.43
CA ASP A 693 -15.18 -28.26 -11.17
C ASP A 693 -16.29 -28.04 -10.13
N PRO A 694 -16.15 -28.53 -8.89
CA PRO A 694 -17.30 -28.78 -8.03
C PRO A 694 -18.06 -27.50 -7.69
N PRO A 695 -19.34 -27.35 -8.12
CA PRO A 695 -20.08 -26.14 -7.87
C PRO A 695 -20.42 -26.03 -6.38
N SER A 696 -20.16 -24.85 -5.82
CA SER A 696 -20.73 -24.48 -4.52
C SER A 696 -22.22 -24.19 -4.72
N LEU A 697 -23.03 -25.25 -4.78
CA LEU A 697 -24.49 -25.17 -4.91
C LEU A 697 -25.08 -24.23 -3.83
N LEU A 698 -24.50 -24.29 -2.62
CA LEU A 698 -24.78 -23.42 -1.48
C LEU A 698 -24.51 -21.92 -1.72
N ARG A 699 -23.62 -21.54 -2.65
CA ARG A 699 -23.43 -20.14 -3.07
C ARG A 699 -24.47 -19.73 -4.11
N LEU A 700 -24.80 -20.62 -5.05
CA LEU A 700 -25.88 -20.39 -6.03
C LEU A 700 -27.22 -20.12 -5.31
N LEU A 701 -27.52 -20.96 -4.31
CA LEU A 701 -28.71 -20.85 -3.44
C LEU A 701 -28.72 -19.59 -2.55
N ARG A 702 -27.57 -18.93 -2.33
CA ARG A 702 -27.48 -17.67 -1.57
C ARG A 702 -27.57 -16.44 -2.46
N VAL A 703 -26.95 -16.45 -3.63
CA VAL A 703 -26.87 -15.27 -4.52
C VAL A 703 -28.15 -15.09 -5.34
N LEU A 704 -28.74 -16.18 -5.85
CA LEU A 704 -29.87 -16.09 -6.76
C LEU A 704 -31.14 -15.47 -6.13
N PRO A 705 -31.53 -15.79 -4.87
CA PRO A 705 -32.69 -15.14 -4.24
C PRO A 705 -32.47 -13.65 -3.96
N VAL A 706 -31.24 -13.26 -3.55
CA VAL A 706 -30.87 -11.85 -3.31
C VAL A 706 -30.93 -11.04 -4.61
N TYR A 707 -30.42 -11.61 -5.70
CA TYR A 707 -30.50 -10.99 -7.02
C TYR A 707 -31.95 -10.80 -7.48
N ALA A 708 -32.77 -11.86 -7.39
CA ALA A 708 -34.18 -11.80 -7.76
C ALA A 708 -34.97 -10.78 -6.90
N ALA A 709 -34.70 -10.70 -5.60
CA ALA A 709 -35.31 -9.72 -4.71
C ALA A 709 -34.95 -8.27 -5.09
N GLY A 710 -33.68 -7.99 -5.41
CA GLY A 710 -33.24 -6.67 -5.86
C GLY A 710 -33.89 -6.24 -7.18
N VAL A 711 -34.00 -7.15 -8.14
CA VAL A 711 -34.66 -6.91 -9.44
C VAL A 711 -36.16 -6.66 -9.28
N LEU A 712 -36.84 -7.44 -8.43
CA LEU A 712 -38.26 -7.22 -8.12
C LEU A 712 -38.49 -5.89 -7.39
N LEU A 713 -37.63 -5.54 -6.43
CA LEU A 713 -37.71 -4.27 -5.71
C LEU A 713 -37.55 -3.08 -6.66
N PHE A 714 -36.55 -3.10 -7.55
CA PHE A 714 -36.35 -2.08 -8.57
C PHE A 714 -37.58 -1.94 -9.47
N GLY A 715 -38.07 -3.05 -10.04
CA GLY A 715 -39.18 -3.02 -10.99
C GLY A 715 -40.50 -2.54 -10.37
N LEU A 716 -40.80 -2.96 -9.14
CA LEU A 716 -42.00 -2.54 -8.41
C LEU A 716 -41.91 -1.08 -7.95
N ALA A 717 -40.74 -0.62 -7.48
CA ALA A 717 -40.53 0.78 -7.08
C ALA A 717 -40.65 1.75 -8.27
N ALA A 718 -40.09 1.38 -9.43
CA ALA A 718 -40.19 2.17 -10.66
C ALA A 718 -41.65 2.34 -11.12
N LEU A 719 -42.44 1.25 -11.13
CA LEU A 719 -43.87 1.31 -11.47
C LEU A 719 -44.68 2.09 -10.42
N TRP A 720 -44.38 1.95 -9.13
CA TRP A 720 -45.06 2.69 -8.05
C TRP A 720 -44.78 4.19 -8.10
N SER A 721 -43.58 4.59 -8.53
CA SER A 721 -43.22 5.98 -8.79
C SER A 721 -44.10 6.59 -9.90
N GLN A 722 -44.33 5.83 -10.98
CA GLN A 722 -45.13 6.29 -12.13
C GLN A 722 -46.64 6.09 -11.99
N ARG A 723 -47.16 5.69 -10.82
CA ARG A 723 -48.57 5.26 -10.66
C ARG A 723 -49.65 6.24 -11.15
N GLY A 724 -49.37 7.54 -11.21
CA GLY A 724 -50.31 8.56 -11.73
C GLY A 724 -50.22 8.79 -13.24
N GLN A 725 -49.35 8.07 -13.95
CA GLN A 725 -49.09 8.15 -15.39
C GLN A 725 -49.13 6.74 -16.05
N LEU A 726 -49.74 5.76 -15.40
CA LEU A 726 -49.96 4.42 -15.94
C LEU A 726 -51.41 4.25 -16.39
N SER A 727 -51.63 3.53 -17.48
CA SER A 727 -52.96 3.08 -17.89
C SER A 727 -52.92 1.59 -18.22
N PRO A 728 -53.76 0.73 -17.59
CA PRO A 728 -54.69 1.03 -16.50
C PRO A 728 -53.96 1.33 -15.16
N ASP A 729 -54.72 1.66 -14.11
CA ASP A 729 -54.19 1.90 -12.77
C ASP A 729 -53.32 0.76 -12.22
N LEU A 730 -52.31 1.11 -11.43
CA LEU A 730 -51.32 0.17 -10.91
C LEU A 730 -51.95 -0.87 -9.95
N THR A 731 -51.81 -2.15 -10.30
CA THR A 731 -52.21 -3.30 -9.47
C THR A 731 -51.00 -4.19 -9.23
N LEU A 732 -50.90 -4.81 -8.05
CA LEU A 732 -49.78 -5.69 -7.72
C LEU A 732 -49.61 -6.87 -8.72
N PRO A 733 -50.67 -7.56 -9.19
CA PRO A 733 -50.52 -8.62 -10.19
C PRO A 733 -50.04 -8.10 -11.55
N GLY A 734 -50.55 -6.94 -12.00
CA GLY A 734 -50.11 -6.31 -13.25
C GLY A 734 -48.66 -5.83 -13.16
N ALA A 735 -48.25 -5.29 -12.01
CA ALA A 735 -46.88 -4.86 -11.75
C ALA A 735 -45.90 -6.04 -11.76
N LEU A 736 -46.21 -7.11 -11.03
CA LEU A 736 -45.37 -8.31 -11.00
C LEU A 736 -45.25 -8.96 -12.39
N ARG A 737 -46.37 -9.05 -13.14
CA ARG A 737 -46.36 -9.54 -14.53
C ARG A 737 -45.49 -8.67 -15.44
N THR A 738 -45.58 -7.34 -15.30
CA THR A 738 -44.78 -6.38 -16.09
C THR A 738 -43.29 -6.49 -15.81
N VAL A 739 -42.89 -6.60 -14.53
CA VAL A 739 -41.49 -6.78 -14.15
C VAL A 739 -40.95 -8.10 -14.71
N LEU A 740 -41.64 -9.22 -14.49
CA LEU A 740 -41.21 -10.53 -14.95
C LEU A 740 -41.19 -10.66 -16.50
N ALA A 741 -42.12 -10.01 -17.20
CA ALA A 741 -42.13 -9.92 -18.66
C ALA A 741 -40.92 -9.12 -19.17
N GLY A 742 -40.62 -7.97 -18.56
CA GLY A 742 -39.50 -7.12 -18.97
C GLY A 742 -38.13 -7.79 -18.83
N LEU A 743 -37.92 -8.69 -17.86
CA LEU A 743 -36.65 -9.45 -17.73
C LEU A 743 -36.35 -10.36 -18.93
N VAL A 744 -37.38 -10.72 -19.69
CA VAL A 744 -37.27 -11.50 -20.94
C VAL A 744 -37.64 -10.66 -22.17
N GLY A 745 -37.67 -9.33 -22.01
CA GLY A 745 -38.00 -8.35 -23.05
C GLY A 745 -39.35 -8.57 -23.74
N LEU A 746 -40.35 -8.98 -22.95
CA LEU A 746 -41.76 -8.95 -23.32
C LEU A 746 -42.41 -7.68 -22.76
N ASP A 747 -43.40 -7.16 -23.50
CA ASP A 747 -44.12 -5.96 -23.10
C ASP A 747 -44.95 -6.15 -21.83
N GLY A 748 -45.09 -5.04 -21.09
CA GLY A 748 -45.83 -4.98 -19.83
C GLY A 748 -47.35 -4.94 -19.99
N ALA A 749 -48.05 -4.96 -18.86
CA ALA A 749 -49.51 -4.81 -18.81
C ALA A 749 -49.98 -3.34 -18.79
N TYR A 750 -49.05 -2.37 -18.91
CA TYR A 750 -49.29 -0.94 -18.75
C TYR A 750 -48.77 -0.14 -19.94
N ALA A 751 -49.55 0.83 -20.37
CA ALA A 751 -49.06 1.98 -21.14
C ALA A 751 -48.50 3.04 -20.18
N TYR A 752 -47.44 3.72 -20.61
CA TYR A 752 -46.73 4.74 -19.82
C TYR A 752 -46.98 6.13 -20.42
N GLY A 753 -47.32 7.11 -19.58
CA GLY A 753 -47.55 8.51 -20.00
C GLY A 753 -46.29 9.32 -20.28
N SER A 754 -45.10 8.73 -20.09
CA SER A 754 -43.80 9.34 -20.35
C SER A 754 -43.02 8.52 -21.37
N ASP A 755 -42.70 9.12 -22.53
CA ASP A 755 -41.92 8.48 -23.60
C ASP A 755 -40.54 8.03 -23.12
N LEU A 756 -39.91 8.80 -22.22
CA LEU A 756 -38.62 8.47 -21.62
C LEU A 756 -38.73 7.21 -20.75
N PHE A 757 -39.79 7.10 -19.95
CA PHE A 757 -40.01 5.90 -19.12
C PHE A 757 -40.39 4.69 -19.99
N ALA A 758 -41.21 4.90 -21.03
CA ALA A 758 -41.58 3.86 -22.00
C ALA A 758 -40.36 3.26 -22.71
N ALA A 759 -39.35 4.07 -23.04
CA ALA A 759 -38.11 3.61 -23.64
C ALA A 759 -37.14 2.96 -22.63
N LEU A 760 -36.90 3.59 -21.48
CA LEU A 760 -35.86 3.16 -20.54
C LEU A 760 -36.27 1.97 -19.66
N PHE A 761 -37.53 1.90 -19.20
CA PHE A 761 -37.93 0.91 -18.21
C PHE A 761 -37.91 -0.54 -18.74
N PRO A 762 -38.45 -0.85 -19.95
CA PRO A 762 -38.31 -2.20 -20.53
C PRO A 762 -36.85 -2.56 -20.82
N ALA A 763 -36.06 -1.61 -21.31
CA ALA A 763 -34.64 -1.82 -21.61
C ALA A 763 -33.81 -2.12 -20.34
N ALA A 764 -34.08 -1.42 -19.24
CA ALA A 764 -33.43 -1.66 -17.95
C ALA A 764 -33.77 -3.04 -17.38
N LEU A 765 -35.04 -3.47 -17.45
CA LEU A 765 -35.43 -4.82 -17.04
C LEU A 765 -34.75 -5.90 -17.89
N LEU A 766 -34.69 -5.72 -19.22
CA LEU A 766 -34.00 -6.64 -20.12
C LEU A 766 -32.48 -6.72 -19.81
N ALA A 767 -31.84 -5.58 -19.57
CA ALA A 767 -30.42 -5.52 -19.19
C ALA A 767 -30.16 -6.25 -17.86
N LEU A 768 -31.06 -6.13 -16.88
CA LEU A 768 -31.00 -6.89 -15.63
C LEU A 768 -31.20 -8.40 -15.90
N GLY A 769 -32.16 -8.80 -16.74
CA GLY A 769 -32.35 -10.20 -17.13
C GLY A 769 -31.07 -10.84 -17.70
N ILE A 770 -30.44 -10.17 -18.67
CA ILE A 770 -29.17 -10.58 -19.30
C ILE A 770 -28.04 -10.63 -18.26
N THR A 771 -27.95 -9.63 -17.38
CA THR A 771 -26.94 -9.57 -16.30
C THR A 771 -27.07 -10.74 -15.33
N GLY A 772 -28.30 -11.06 -14.90
CA GLY A 772 -28.58 -12.20 -14.02
C GLY A 772 -28.17 -13.55 -14.63
N LEU A 773 -28.42 -13.73 -15.92
CA LEU A 773 -27.98 -14.91 -16.69
C LEU A 773 -26.45 -14.99 -16.79
N GLY A 774 -25.77 -13.87 -17.00
CA GLY A 774 -24.30 -13.80 -16.99
C GLY A 774 -23.70 -14.16 -15.62
N VAL A 775 -24.23 -13.60 -14.54
CA VAL A 775 -23.83 -13.91 -13.15
C VAL A 775 -24.07 -15.39 -12.84
N LEU A 776 -25.23 -15.93 -13.21
CA LEU A 776 -25.55 -17.35 -13.02
C LEU A 776 -24.55 -18.25 -13.74
N ALA A 777 -24.22 -17.96 -15.00
CA ALA A 777 -23.23 -18.70 -15.77
C ALA A 777 -21.82 -18.64 -15.15
N VAL A 778 -21.35 -17.45 -14.76
CA VAL A 778 -20.05 -17.29 -14.09
C VAL A 778 -19.98 -18.09 -12.78
N LEU A 779 -21.05 -18.10 -11.98
CA LEU A 779 -21.11 -18.87 -10.73
C LEU A 779 -21.19 -20.39 -10.97
N LEU A 780 -21.80 -20.84 -12.07
CA LEU A 780 -21.89 -22.26 -12.42
C LEU A 780 -20.54 -22.87 -12.86
N PHE A 781 -19.63 -22.05 -13.40
CA PHE A 781 -18.36 -22.50 -14.00
C PHE A 781 -17.09 -22.00 -13.30
N ARG A 782 -17.19 -21.22 -12.21
CA ARG A 782 -16.01 -20.76 -11.47
C ARG A 782 -15.32 -21.95 -10.78
N PRO A 783 -14.03 -22.24 -11.10
CA PRO A 783 -13.37 -23.41 -10.55
C PRO A 783 -13.14 -23.29 -9.04
N LEU A 784 -13.54 -24.32 -8.30
CA LEU A 784 -13.34 -24.46 -6.87
C LEU A 784 -12.44 -25.65 -6.56
N THR A 785 -11.21 -25.37 -6.14
CA THR A 785 -10.33 -26.37 -5.52
C THR A 785 -9.48 -25.74 -4.42
N ALA A 786 -10.12 -25.37 -3.31
CA ALA A 786 -9.43 -25.54 -2.04
C ALA A 786 -9.34 -27.05 -1.80
N ARG A 787 -8.14 -27.63 -1.92
CA ARG A 787 -7.86 -28.91 -1.26
C ARG A 787 -7.94 -28.69 0.26
N PRO A 788 -8.21 -29.72 1.06
CA PRO A 788 -7.97 -29.64 2.50
C PRO A 788 -6.53 -29.16 2.78
N PRO A 789 -6.29 -28.43 3.87
CA PRO A 789 -4.95 -28.26 4.43
C PRO A 789 -4.21 -29.60 4.48
N HIS A 790 -2.91 -29.59 4.15
CA HIS A 790 -2.06 -30.77 4.34
C HIS A 790 -2.10 -31.24 5.79
N THR A 791 -2.12 -32.55 5.98
CA THR A 791 -1.97 -33.13 7.31
C THR A 791 -0.53 -32.97 7.81
N ALA A 792 -0.31 -33.17 9.10
CA ALA A 792 1.06 -33.21 9.64
C ALA A 792 1.89 -34.35 9.01
N GLU A 793 1.24 -35.48 8.70
CA GLU A 793 1.85 -36.65 8.05
C GLU A 793 2.31 -36.35 6.61
N ASP A 794 1.50 -35.62 5.82
CA ASP A 794 1.88 -35.16 4.47
C ASP A 794 3.16 -34.30 4.52
N TRP A 795 3.25 -33.42 5.52
CA TRP A 795 4.40 -32.53 5.71
C TRP A 795 5.66 -33.26 6.16
N GLU A 796 5.54 -34.23 7.07
CA GLU A 796 6.65 -35.05 7.54
C GLU A 796 7.21 -35.91 6.39
N ARG A 797 6.32 -36.63 5.68
CA ARG A 797 6.67 -37.42 4.50
C ARG A 797 7.38 -36.60 3.42
N ALA A 798 6.89 -35.40 3.11
CA ALA A 798 7.52 -34.53 2.12
C ALA A 798 8.94 -34.11 2.55
N ARG A 799 9.16 -33.79 3.84
CA ARG A 799 10.50 -33.45 4.37
C ARG A 799 11.46 -34.64 4.28
N ASP A 800 11.00 -35.84 4.61
CA ASP A 800 11.85 -37.03 4.57
C ASP A 800 12.26 -37.39 3.15
N LEU A 801 11.34 -37.28 2.18
CA LEU A 801 11.66 -37.43 0.76
C LEU A 801 12.61 -36.33 0.26
N VAL A 802 12.53 -35.10 0.76
CA VAL A 802 13.52 -34.04 0.46
C VAL A 802 14.87 -34.32 1.12
N ARG A 803 14.93 -34.84 2.34
CA ARG A 803 16.20 -35.21 2.98
C ARG A 803 16.89 -36.40 2.29
N ALA A 804 16.12 -37.42 1.90
CA ALA A 804 16.65 -38.61 1.23
C ALA A 804 16.95 -38.39 -0.26
N HIS A 805 16.16 -37.56 -0.95
CA HIS A 805 16.15 -37.46 -2.42
C HIS A 805 16.07 -36.02 -2.97
N GLY A 806 16.19 -34.99 -2.14
CA GLY A 806 16.21 -33.58 -2.54
C GLY A 806 17.59 -33.10 -2.95
N TRP A 807 18.13 -33.68 -4.02
CA TRP A 807 19.49 -33.41 -4.52
C TRP A 807 19.63 -32.18 -5.42
N ASP A 808 18.51 -31.62 -5.90
CA ASP A 808 18.49 -30.38 -6.66
C ASP A 808 18.46 -29.17 -5.71
N THR A 809 19.05 -28.04 -6.14
CA THR A 809 19.05 -26.79 -5.36
C THR A 809 17.63 -26.27 -5.11
N LEU A 810 16.66 -26.58 -5.97
CA LEU A 810 15.28 -26.15 -5.80
C LEU A 810 14.41 -27.12 -4.99
N ALA A 811 14.96 -28.28 -4.60
CA ALA A 811 14.21 -29.35 -3.94
C ALA A 811 13.64 -28.92 -2.59
N TYR A 812 14.41 -28.19 -1.76
CA TYR A 812 13.92 -27.74 -0.46
C TYR A 812 12.75 -26.73 -0.59
N PHE A 813 12.77 -25.89 -1.63
CA PHE A 813 11.67 -24.94 -1.92
C PHE A 813 10.38 -25.61 -2.42
N ALA A 814 10.37 -26.92 -2.66
CA ALA A 814 9.12 -27.67 -2.83
C ALA A 814 8.27 -27.66 -1.55
N LEU A 815 8.91 -27.56 -0.37
CA LEU A 815 8.29 -27.55 0.97
C LEU A 815 7.71 -26.19 1.38
N ARG A 816 7.28 -25.35 0.43
CA ARG A 816 6.57 -24.11 0.76
C ARG A 816 5.09 -24.39 1.06
N ASP A 817 4.53 -23.59 1.95
CA ASP A 817 3.16 -23.68 2.47
C ASP A 817 2.07 -23.29 1.46
N ASP A 818 2.44 -22.60 0.38
CA ASP A 818 1.56 -22.23 -0.74
C ASP A 818 1.34 -23.35 -1.78
N LYS A 819 2.07 -24.47 -1.66
CA LYS A 819 2.07 -25.57 -2.65
C LYS A 819 1.28 -26.78 -2.17
N SER A 820 0.59 -27.44 -3.09
CA SER A 820 -0.03 -28.75 -2.88
C SER A 820 0.94 -29.89 -3.19
N PHE A 821 1.01 -30.92 -2.35
CA PHE A 821 1.75 -32.14 -2.66
C PHE A 821 0.90 -33.14 -3.46
N PHE A 822 1.55 -33.85 -4.38
CA PHE A 822 1.02 -35.05 -5.01
C PHE A 822 2.07 -36.15 -4.85
N PHE A 823 1.76 -37.15 -4.02
CA PHE A 823 2.60 -38.33 -3.81
C PHE A 823 2.27 -39.42 -4.83
N SER A 824 3.26 -40.22 -5.22
CA SER A 824 3.02 -41.47 -5.95
C SER A 824 2.25 -42.47 -5.08
N ARG A 825 1.60 -43.45 -5.72
CA ARG A 825 0.86 -44.53 -5.02
C ARG A 825 1.72 -45.39 -4.09
N ASP A 826 3.01 -45.55 -4.39
CA ASP A 826 3.97 -46.21 -3.49
C ASP A 826 4.40 -45.29 -2.33
N GLY A 827 4.24 -43.98 -2.49
CA GLY A 827 4.60 -42.99 -1.50
C GLY A 827 6.09 -42.62 -1.42
N GLU A 828 6.90 -43.13 -2.36
CA GLU A 828 8.36 -42.99 -2.43
C GLU A 828 8.81 -41.79 -3.29
N ALA A 829 7.85 -41.04 -3.86
CA ALA A 829 8.10 -39.77 -4.53
C ALA A 829 6.93 -38.80 -4.39
N PHE A 830 7.21 -37.51 -4.55
CA PHE A 830 6.21 -36.46 -4.62
C PHE A 830 6.59 -35.35 -5.61
N LEU A 831 5.60 -34.55 -5.98
CA LEU A 831 5.82 -33.25 -6.61
C LEU A 831 4.95 -32.18 -5.94
N ALA A 832 5.46 -30.94 -5.94
CA ALA A 832 4.79 -29.77 -5.39
C ALA A 832 4.16 -28.96 -6.53
N TYR A 833 2.85 -28.69 -6.47
CA TYR A 833 2.12 -27.98 -7.51
C TYR A 833 1.09 -26.99 -6.96
N THR A 834 0.67 -26.01 -7.76
CA THR A 834 -0.50 -25.18 -7.48
C THR A 834 -1.47 -25.19 -8.66
N TYR A 835 -2.76 -25.00 -8.39
CA TYR A 835 -3.80 -24.99 -9.43
C TYR A 835 -4.31 -23.57 -9.68
N LEU A 836 -4.24 -23.12 -10.93
CA LEU A 836 -4.57 -21.76 -11.32
C LEU A 836 -5.35 -21.72 -12.65
N GLY A 837 -6.68 -21.62 -12.58
CA GLY A 837 -7.55 -21.38 -13.74
C GLY A 837 -7.46 -22.46 -14.83
N GLY A 838 -7.37 -23.73 -14.41
CA GLY A 838 -7.20 -24.89 -15.30
C GLY A 838 -5.76 -25.24 -15.65
N TYR A 839 -4.77 -24.53 -15.10
CA TYR A 839 -3.36 -24.88 -15.21
C TYR A 839 -2.88 -25.51 -13.91
N ALA A 840 -2.11 -26.59 -14.01
CA ALA A 840 -1.44 -27.24 -12.88
C ALA A 840 0.06 -26.89 -12.98
N LEU A 841 0.50 -25.96 -12.15
CA LEU A 841 1.85 -25.40 -12.15
C LEU A 841 2.71 -26.15 -11.14
N VAL A 842 3.64 -26.99 -11.62
CA VAL A 842 4.58 -27.75 -10.80
C VAL A 842 5.84 -26.93 -10.53
N SER A 843 6.33 -26.96 -9.29
CA SER A 843 7.52 -26.24 -8.85
C SER A 843 8.74 -27.16 -8.83
N GLY A 844 9.66 -27.01 -9.78
CA GLY A 844 10.88 -27.81 -9.87
C GLY A 844 10.66 -29.22 -10.42
N ASP A 845 11.71 -30.05 -10.33
CA ASP A 845 11.63 -31.49 -10.67
C ASP A 845 10.94 -32.28 -9.54
N PRO A 846 10.26 -33.41 -9.83
CA PRO A 846 9.76 -34.33 -8.80
C PRO A 846 10.88 -34.92 -7.94
N ILE A 847 10.56 -35.20 -6.67
CA ILE A 847 11.52 -35.55 -5.61
C ILE A 847 11.16 -36.93 -5.07
N GLY A 848 12.11 -37.88 -5.07
CA GLY A 848 11.88 -39.23 -4.57
C GLY A 848 12.82 -40.29 -5.16
N ALA A 849 12.52 -41.55 -4.87
CA ALA A 849 13.23 -42.70 -5.41
C ALA A 849 13.17 -42.74 -6.95
N ARG A 850 14.22 -43.27 -7.59
CA ARG A 850 14.45 -43.16 -9.04
C ARG A 850 13.29 -43.67 -9.91
N GLU A 851 12.68 -44.78 -9.54
CA GLU A 851 11.56 -45.38 -10.27
C GLU A 851 10.24 -44.64 -9.96
N SER A 852 10.07 -44.22 -8.70
CA SER A 852 8.90 -43.50 -8.21
C SER A 852 8.80 -42.08 -8.77
N VAL A 853 9.91 -41.42 -9.10
CA VAL A 853 9.93 -40.13 -9.82
C VAL A 853 9.27 -40.22 -11.21
N VAL A 854 9.43 -41.34 -11.90
CA VAL A 854 8.76 -41.58 -13.19
C VAL A 854 7.26 -41.85 -12.97
N ARG A 855 6.95 -42.64 -11.94
CA ARG A 855 5.58 -43.02 -11.53
C ARG A 855 4.75 -41.81 -11.10
N VAL A 856 5.25 -40.96 -10.20
CA VAL A 856 4.53 -39.78 -9.70
C VAL A 856 4.23 -38.80 -10.82
N LEU A 857 5.13 -38.65 -11.80
CA LEU A 857 4.90 -37.81 -12.97
C LEU A 857 3.77 -38.38 -13.83
N ASP A 858 3.79 -39.69 -14.15
CA ASP A 858 2.72 -40.30 -14.95
C ASP A 858 1.35 -40.28 -14.24
N GLU A 859 1.31 -40.58 -12.94
CA GLU A 859 0.09 -40.54 -12.12
C GLU A 859 -0.47 -39.11 -11.97
N PHE A 860 0.41 -38.10 -11.91
CA PHE A 860 -0.01 -36.69 -11.90
C PHE A 860 -0.50 -36.21 -13.26
N LEU A 861 0.09 -36.71 -14.35
CA LEU A 861 -0.39 -36.43 -15.71
C LEU A 861 -1.73 -37.11 -15.96
N ASP A 862 -1.97 -38.30 -15.41
CA ASP A 862 -3.30 -38.94 -15.38
C ASP A 862 -4.33 -38.07 -14.64
N LEU A 863 -3.99 -37.59 -13.43
CA LEU A 863 -4.85 -36.65 -12.69
C LEU A 863 -5.16 -35.39 -13.54
N CYS A 864 -4.16 -34.84 -14.22
CA CYS A 864 -4.36 -33.68 -15.10
C CYS A 864 -5.25 -34.01 -16.29
N ASP A 865 -5.05 -35.14 -16.95
CA ASP A 865 -5.80 -35.53 -18.15
C ASP A 865 -7.27 -35.89 -17.79
N ASP A 866 -7.53 -36.52 -16.64
CA ASP A 866 -8.86 -36.80 -16.07
C ASP A 866 -9.64 -35.53 -15.69
N ARG A 867 -8.95 -34.55 -15.07
CA ARG A 867 -9.54 -33.26 -14.66
C ARG A 867 -9.62 -32.24 -15.80
N ALA A 868 -8.97 -32.53 -16.92
CA ALA A 868 -8.65 -31.63 -18.03
C ALA A 868 -7.91 -30.35 -17.58
N TRP A 869 -6.90 -30.52 -16.71
CA TRP A 869 -5.93 -29.50 -16.36
C TRP A 869 -4.75 -29.52 -17.34
N THR A 870 -4.19 -28.34 -17.64
CA THR A 870 -2.96 -28.22 -18.45
C THR A 870 -1.75 -28.21 -17.52
N PRO A 871 -0.89 -29.25 -17.52
CA PRO A 871 0.31 -29.28 -16.70
C PRO A 871 1.41 -28.39 -17.31
N ALA A 872 2.14 -27.67 -16.46
CA ALA A 872 3.38 -26.97 -16.79
C ALA A 872 4.35 -27.07 -15.61
N LEU A 873 5.64 -27.32 -15.88
CA LEU A 873 6.66 -27.45 -14.84
C LEU A 873 7.63 -26.28 -14.91
N LEU A 874 7.82 -25.61 -13.78
CA LEU A 874 8.53 -24.35 -13.62
C LEU A 874 9.92 -24.58 -13.03
N ALA A 875 10.92 -23.89 -13.57
CA ALA A 875 12.32 -23.99 -13.13
C ALA A 875 12.88 -25.42 -13.03
N VAL A 876 12.39 -26.35 -13.87
CA VAL A 876 13.00 -27.68 -14.04
C VAL A 876 14.36 -27.53 -14.74
N ARG A 877 15.25 -28.50 -14.53
CA ARG A 877 16.57 -28.46 -15.14
C ARG A 877 16.52 -28.84 -16.61
N GLU A 878 17.35 -28.21 -17.43
CA GLU A 878 17.52 -28.59 -18.84
C GLU A 878 17.92 -30.07 -18.97
N ALA A 879 18.75 -30.58 -18.05
CA ALA A 879 19.15 -31.99 -17.96
C ALA A 879 18.01 -32.98 -17.60
N SER A 880 16.86 -32.49 -17.12
CA SER A 880 15.67 -33.29 -16.86
C SER A 880 14.74 -33.40 -18.09
N MET A 881 14.99 -32.61 -19.14
CA MET A 881 14.13 -32.56 -20.32
C MET A 881 13.93 -33.89 -21.06
N PRO A 882 14.85 -34.87 -21.11
CA PRO A 882 14.56 -36.18 -21.71
C PRO A 882 13.35 -36.89 -21.07
N LEU A 883 13.18 -36.77 -19.75
CA LEU A 883 12.03 -37.33 -19.02
C LEU A 883 10.72 -36.67 -19.46
N TYR A 884 10.71 -35.35 -19.58
CA TYR A 884 9.51 -34.57 -19.96
C TYR A 884 9.20 -34.64 -21.47
N ALA A 885 10.22 -34.65 -22.34
CA ALA A 885 10.09 -34.75 -23.78
C ALA A 885 9.45 -36.08 -24.20
N SER A 886 9.80 -37.18 -23.54
CA SER A 886 9.13 -38.49 -23.74
C SER A 886 7.63 -38.47 -23.42
N ARG A 887 7.15 -37.47 -22.67
CA ARG A 887 5.75 -37.23 -22.27
C ARG A 887 5.10 -36.05 -23.01
N GLY A 888 5.72 -35.60 -24.11
CA GLY A 888 5.19 -34.57 -25.00
C GLY A 888 5.42 -33.12 -24.55
N PHE A 889 6.35 -32.88 -23.63
CA PHE A 889 6.73 -31.52 -23.23
C PHE A 889 7.86 -30.95 -24.10
N SER A 890 7.78 -29.65 -24.37
CA SER A 890 8.84 -28.82 -24.96
C SER A 890 9.44 -27.92 -23.90
N ALA A 891 10.73 -27.57 -24.05
CA ALA A 891 11.40 -26.59 -23.20
C ALA A 891 11.18 -25.16 -23.69
N PHE A 892 11.06 -24.22 -22.75
CA PHE A 892 11.27 -22.80 -22.94
C PHE A 892 12.32 -22.33 -21.94
N TYR A 893 13.40 -21.72 -22.40
CA TYR A 893 14.47 -21.25 -21.52
C TYR A 893 13.96 -20.14 -20.58
N LEU A 894 14.18 -20.32 -19.27
CA LEU A 894 13.67 -19.42 -18.23
C LEU A 894 14.80 -18.54 -17.66
N GLY A 895 16.00 -19.09 -17.48
CA GLY A 895 17.15 -18.41 -16.90
C GLY A 895 18.23 -19.39 -16.46
N ASP A 896 19.29 -18.88 -15.86
CA ASP A 896 20.37 -19.68 -15.26
C ASP A 896 20.50 -19.39 -13.77
N GLU A 897 20.84 -20.41 -13.02
CA GLU A 897 21.14 -20.34 -11.59
C GLU A 897 22.65 -20.28 -11.38
N ALA A 898 23.11 -19.32 -10.57
CA ALA A 898 24.53 -19.15 -10.27
C ALA A 898 24.96 -20.08 -9.12
N VAL A 899 25.89 -21.00 -9.39
CA VAL A 899 26.39 -21.98 -8.41
C VAL A 899 27.90 -21.81 -8.20
N LEU A 900 28.34 -21.59 -6.96
CA LEU A 900 29.75 -21.48 -6.59
C LEU A 900 30.31 -22.85 -6.16
N ASP A 901 31.48 -23.26 -6.68
CA ASP A 901 32.29 -24.33 -6.07
C ASP A 901 33.07 -23.75 -4.88
N CYS A 902 32.57 -24.00 -3.67
CA CYS A 902 33.12 -23.44 -2.43
C CYS A 902 34.54 -23.95 -2.13
N ARG A 903 34.94 -25.12 -2.64
CA ARG A 903 36.28 -25.70 -2.42
C ARG A 903 37.34 -25.06 -3.31
N ARG A 904 36.91 -24.49 -4.44
CA ARG A 904 37.77 -23.78 -5.42
C ARG A 904 37.62 -22.26 -5.34
N PHE A 905 36.74 -21.75 -4.49
CA PHE A 905 36.51 -20.32 -4.33
C PHE A 905 37.68 -19.65 -3.62
N GLY A 906 38.22 -18.59 -4.23
CA GLY A 906 39.33 -17.81 -3.71
C GLY A 906 39.33 -16.41 -4.28
N LEU A 907 39.80 -15.44 -3.50
CA LEU A 907 39.75 -14.01 -3.87
C LEU A 907 40.93 -13.55 -4.72
N ASP A 908 41.86 -14.44 -5.06
CA ASP A 908 43.11 -14.12 -5.75
C ASP A 908 42.95 -13.91 -7.27
N GLY A 909 44.01 -13.40 -7.89
CA GLY A 909 44.07 -13.11 -9.32
C GLY A 909 43.54 -11.72 -9.73
N PRO A 910 43.74 -11.34 -11.02
CA PRO A 910 43.37 -10.02 -11.53
C PRO A 910 41.86 -9.84 -11.72
N ALA A 911 41.16 -10.87 -12.23
CA ALA A 911 39.71 -10.81 -12.51
C ALA A 911 38.86 -10.49 -11.26
N ARG A 912 39.28 -10.97 -10.07
CA ARG A 912 38.59 -10.74 -8.80
C ARG A 912 39.06 -9.50 -8.03
N LYS A 913 39.83 -8.58 -8.66
CA LYS A 913 40.35 -7.35 -8.00
C LYS A 913 39.25 -6.48 -7.38
N GLY A 914 38.13 -6.28 -8.07
CA GLY A 914 36.99 -5.51 -7.57
C GLY A 914 36.33 -6.16 -6.36
N LEU A 915 36.00 -7.45 -6.46
CA LEU A 915 35.44 -8.26 -5.36
C LEU A 915 36.36 -8.26 -4.13
N ARG A 916 37.66 -8.51 -4.32
CA ARG A 916 38.66 -8.49 -3.24
C ARG A 916 38.77 -7.12 -2.56
N ALA A 917 38.59 -6.01 -3.30
CA ALA A 917 38.57 -4.67 -2.73
C ALA A 917 37.31 -4.41 -1.89
N ALA A 918 36.13 -4.87 -2.34
CA ALA A 918 34.88 -4.77 -1.58
C ALA A 918 34.95 -5.58 -0.26
N VAL A 919 35.38 -6.85 -0.34
CA VAL A 919 35.56 -7.72 0.84
C VAL A 919 36.53 -7.09 1.85
N ARG A 920 37.69 -6.58 1.40
CA ARG A 920 38.66 -5.90 2.27
C ARG A 920 38.15 -4.60 2.87
N ARG A 921 37.22 -3.88 2.21
CA ARG A 921 36.63 -2.65 2.74
C ARG A 921 35.71 -2.95 3.92
N VAL A 922 34.76 -3.88 3.73
CA VAL A 922 33.79 -4.28 4.76
C VAL A 922 34.49 -4.98 5.93
N GLY A 923 35.47 -5.84 5.64
CA GLY A 923 36.27 -6.54 6.65
C GLY A 923 37.14 -5.65 7.56
N ARG A 924 37.21 -4.34 7.32
CA ARG A 924 37.82 -3.39 8.28
C ARG A 924 36.91 -3.12 9.48
N THR A 925 35.61 -2.97 9.24
CA THR A 925 34.61 -2.63 10.27
C THR A 925 33.79 -3.81 10.73
N HIS A 926 33.64 -4.85 9.90
CA HIS A 926 32.82 -6.03 10.20
C HIS A 926 33.63 -7.34 10.25
N ARG A 927 33.07 -8.33 10.92
CA ARG A 927 33.54 -9.71 11.08
C ARG A 927 32.44 -10.66 10.62
N PHE A 928 32.83 -11.70 9.91
CA PHE A 928 31.90 -12.73 9.42
C PHE A 928 31.67 -13.80 10.49
N ARG A 929 30.42 -14.22 10.67
CA ARG A 929 30.03 -15.32 11.57
C ARG A 929 29.02 -16.25 10.87
N LEU A 930 29.24 -17.56 11.00
CA LEU A 930 28.37 -18.61 10.45
C LEU A 930 27.77 -19.44 11.58
N ILE A 931 26.47 -19.35 11.78
CA ILE A 931 25.71 -20.01 12.86
C ILE A 931 24.56 -20.85 12.29
N ALA A 932 24.14 -21.89 13.00
CA ALA A 932 22.85 -22.53 12.73
C ALA A 932 21.71 -21.61 13.19
N GLU A 933 20.62 -21.53 12.42
CA GLU A 933 19.48 -20.67 12.73
C GLU A 933 18.79 -21.07 14.04
N SER A 934 18.64 -22.37 14.27
CA SER A 934 18.12 -22.94 15.53
C SER A 934 18.94 -22.56 16.78
N GLN A 935 20.20 -22.16 16.58
CA GLN A 935 21.14 -21.75 17.63
C GLN A 935 21.36 -20.23 17.66
N ALA A 936 20.68 -19.46 16.82
CA ALA A 936 20.82 -18.01 16.78
C ALA A 936 20.17 -17.37 18.02
N PRO A 937 20.88 -16.49 18.76
CA PRO A 937 20.29 -15.77 19.89
C PRO A 937 19.06 -14.96 19.46
N ALA A 938 18.01 -14.95 20.28
CA ALA A 938 16.76 -14.28 19.93
C ALA A 938 16.94 -12.80 19.53
N GLY A 939 17.79 -12.06 20.25
CA GLY A 939 18.10 -10.66 19.91
C GLY A 939 18.83 -10.49 18.56
N LEU A 940 19.64 -11.48 18.14
CA LEU A 940 20.24 -11.46 16.80
C LEU A 940 19.18 -11.74 15.74
N VAL A 941 18.30 -12.72 15.96
CA VAL A 941 17.17 -13.03 15.05
C VAL A 941 16.26 -11.81 14.84
N GLU A 942 15.96 -11.08 15.92
CA GLU A 942 15.21 -9.83 15.88
C GLU A 942 15.91 -8.76 15.02
N GLN A 943 17.22 -8.55 15.21
CA GLN A 943 18.02 -7.63 14.40
C GLN A 943 18.06 -8.03 12.91
N LEU A 944 18.19 -9.31 12.58
CA LEU A 944 18.16 -9.79 11.18
C LEU A 944 16.79 -9.61 10.53
N ASN A 945 15.70 -9.81 11.28
CA ASN A 945 14.34 -9.56 10.80
C ASN A 945 14.07 -8.05 10.65
N ALA A 946 14.63 -7.19 11.51
CA ALA A 946 14.59 -5.74 11.35
C ALA A 946 15.31 -5.30 10.06
N ILE A 947 16.51 -5.83 9.76
CA ILE A 947 17.19 -5.60 8.47
C ILE A 947 16.32 -6.07 7.30
N SER A 948 15.68 -7.23 7.41
CA SER A 948 14.78 -7.77 6.38
C SER A 948 13.55 -6.90 6.13
N ALA A 949 13.03 -6.22 7.15
CA ALA A 949 11.95 -5.25 7.01
C ALA A 949 12.44 -3.95 6.37
N ARG A 950 13.56 -3.38 6.85
CA ARG A 950 14.19 -2.17 6.28
C ARG A 950 14.50 -2.34 4.79
N TRP A 951 15.08 -3.48 4.42
CA TRP A 951 15.47 -3.79 3.04
C TRP A 951 14.27 -3.98 2.10
N ARG A 952 13.10 -4.43 2.60
CA ARG A 952 11.87 -4.61 1.80
C ARG A 952 11.16 -3.30 1.43
N GLY A 953 11.23 -2.27 2.29
CA GLY A 953 10.52 -1.01 2.07
C GLY A 953 8.99 -1.17 1.99
N LYS A 954 8.36 -0.55 0.98
CA LYS A 954 6.89 -0.59 0.74
C LYS A 954 6.45 -1.61 -0.33
N ALA A 955 7.32 -2.52 -0.80
CA ALA A 955 6.99 -3.42 -1.90
C ALA A 955 6.06 -4.58 -1.47
N PRO A 956 5.05 -4.97 -2.29
CA PRO A 956 4.09 -6.01 -1.92
C PRO A 956 4.73 -7.41 -1.85
N GLU A 957 4.12 -8.27 -1.04
CA GLU A 957 4.53 -9.66 -0.87
C GLU A 957 4.39 -10.44 -2.18
N ARG A 958 5.51 -10.97 -2.67
CA ARG A 958 5.60 -11.73 -3.92
C ARG A 958 5.16 -13.18 -3.67
N GLY A 959 4.09 -13.59 -4.33
CA GLY A 959 3.34 -14.81 -4.00
C GLY A 959 4.05 -16.14 -4.25
N PHE A 960 5.15 -16.19 -5.02
CA PHE A 960 5.80 -17.45 -5.41
C PHE A 960 7.34 -17.39 -5.41
N THR A 961 7.95 -16.48 -4.63
CA THR A 961 9.41 -16.30 -4.63
C THR A 961 10.20 -17.58 -4.38
N MET A 962 11.42 -17.61 -4.93
CA MET A 962 12.46 -18.59 -4.58
C MET A 962 13.06 -18.33 -3.18
N SER A 963 12.21 -18.04 -2.20
CA SER A 963 12.53 -17.99 -0.78
C SER A 963 11.55 -18.87 -0.01
N LEU A 964 12.03 -19.68 0.93
CA LEU A 964 11.25 -20.65 1.70
C LEU A 964 10.39 -19.97 2.78
N SER A 965 10.93 -18.95 3.47
CA SER A 965 10.15 -18.05 4.32
C SER A 965 10.70 -16.62 4.24
N GLN A 966 9.85 -15.62 4.54
CA GLN A 966 10.25 -14.22 4.41
C GLN A 966 11.14 -13.73 5.57
N ASP A 967 11.04 -14.37 6.74
CA ASP A 967 11.72 -14.01 7.98
C ASP A 967 12.50 -15.21 8.57
N VAL A 968 13.48 -14.90 9.42
CA VAL A 968 14.29 -15.83 10.23
C VAL A 968 13.52 -16.26 11.47
N ARG A 969 13.47 -17.57 11.76
CA ARG A 969 12.67 -18.16 12.86
C ARG A 969 13.43 -18.39 14.16
N GLY A 970 14.77 -18.42 14.12
CA GLY A 970 15.58 -18.74 15.30
C GLY A 970 15.34 -20.17 15.80
N ALA A 971 15.11 -20.33 17.10
CA ALA A 971 14.96 -21.63 17.76
C ALA A 971 13.88 -22.58 17.16
N GLY A 972 12.89 -22.05 16.43
CA GLY A 972 11.87 -22.84 15.70
C GLY A 972 12.21 -23.16 14.24
N ALA A 973 13.44 -22.90 13.80
CA ALA A 973 13.93 -23.25 12.45
C ALA A 973 14.35 -24.71 12.34
N ASP A 974 14.48 -25.21 11.10
CA ASP A 974 15.18 -26.46 10.85
C ASP A 974 16.66 -26.29 11.30
N PRO A 975 17.23 -27.22 12.10
CA PRO A 975 18.59 -27.10 12.59
C PRO A 975 19.67 -27.12 11.51
N GLU A 976 19.34 -27.54 10.29
CA GLU A 976 20.23 -27.50 9.13
C GLU A 976 20.26 -26.12 8.44
N PHE A 977 19.40 -25.16 8.81
CA PHE A 977 19.46 -23.81 8.24
C PHE A 977 20.65 -23.03 8.81
N LEU A 978 21.37 -22.33 7.93
CA LEU A 978 22.53 -21.52 8.30
C LEU A 978 22.26 -20.02 8.12
N LEU A 979 22.69 -19.24 9.09
CA LEU A 979 22.78 -17.78 8.99
C LEU A 979 24.24 -17.36 8.87
N CYS A 980 24.53 -16.61 7.81
CA CYS A 980 25.82 -16.04 7.49
C CYS A 980 25.75 -14.54 7.76
N VAL A 981 26.32 -14.05 8.85
CA VAL A 981 26.11 -12.68 9.34
C VAL A 981 27.42 -11.88 9.32
N ALA A 982 27.34 -10.61 8.92
CA ALA A 982 28.42 -9.64 9.07
C ALA A 982 28.12 -8.75 10.29
N LEU A 983 28.88 -8.93 11.37
CA LEU A 983 28.74 -8.19 12.63
C LEU A 983 29.83 -7.12 12.74
N ASP A 984 29.52 -5.92 13.23
CA ASP A 984 30.53 -4.89 13.51
C ASP A 984 31.30 -5.16 14.83
N ALA A 985 32.03 -4.16 15.32
CA ALA A 985 32.81 -4.26 16.56
C ALA A 985 31.93 -4.37 17.83
N ASP A 986 30.73 -3.79 17.80
CA ASP A 986 29.76 -3.78 18.90
C ASP A 986 28.79 -4.99 18.82
N GLY A 987 28.91 -5.81 17.78
CA GLY A 987 28.12 -7.00 17.54
C GLY A 987 26.79 -6.74 16.81
N VAL A 988 26.62 -5.57 16.20
CA VAL A 988 25.44 -5.21 15.41
C VAL A 988 25.59 -5.78 14.00
N PRO A 989 24.56 -6.45 13.43
CA PRO A 989 24.63 -6.95 12.07
C PRO A 989 24.47 -5.83 11.04
N GLY A 990 25.42 -5.73 10.09
CA GLY A 990 25.30 -4.90 8.88
C GLY A 990 24.61 -5.63 7.72
N GLY A 991 24.41 -6.94 7.83
CA GLY A 991 23.70 -7.75 6.83
C GLY A 991 23.86 -9.25 7.06
N PHE A 992 23.06 -10.04 6.36
CA PHE A 992 23.11 -11.49 6.43
C PHE A 992 22.65 -12.22 5.16
N LEU A 993 23.09 -13.47 5.04
CA LEU A 993 22.48 -14.48 4.18
C LEU A 993 21.82 -15.55 5.05
N ARG A 994 20.74 -16.14 4.54
CA ARG A 994 20.14 -17.37 5.06
C ARG A 994 20.27 -18.47 4.01
N LEU A 995 20.70 -19.65 4.43
CA LEU A 995 20.89 -20.81 3.56
C LEU A 995 20.02 -21.97 4.03
N VAL A 996 19.43 -22.69 3.07
CA VAL A 996 18.73 -23.95 3.29
C VAL A 996 19.51 -25.10 2.63
N PRO A 997 19.44 -26.33 3.14
CA PRO A 997 20.26 -27.44 2.64
C PRO A 997 19.80 -27.96 1.28
N ALA A 998 20.74 -28.51 0.52
CA ALA A 998 20.50 -29.24 -0.72
C ALA A 998 21.27 -30.57 -0.66
N TYR A 999 20.55 -31.67 -0.44
CA TYR A 999 21.08 -32.96 0.02
C TYR A 999 21.73 -33.82 -1.08
N GLY A 1000 22.21 -33.19 -2.17
CA GLY A 1000 22.82 -33.89 -3.29
C GLY A 1000 24.29 -34.27 -3.02
N PRO A 1001 24.82 -35.35 -3.63
CA PRO A 1001 26.20 -35.81 -3.42
C PRO A 1001 27.30 -34.83 -3.87
N SER A 1002 26.92 -33.71 -4.48
CA SER A 1002 27.79 -32.62 -4.92
C SER A 1002 27.32 -31.23 -4.46
N PHE A 1003 26.21 -31.14 -3.73
CA PHE A 1003 25.64 -29.89 -3.22
C PHE A 1003 25.72 -29.84 -1.68
N GLY A 1004 25.45 -28.67 -1.11
CA GLY A 1004 25.29 -28.55 0.34
C GLY A 1004 24.27 -27.49 0.73
N TYR A 1005 24.33 -26.30 0.11
CA TYR A 1005 23.45 -25.20 0.47
C TYR A 1005 22.96 -24.40 -0.74
N THR A 1006 21.77 -23.83 -0.60
CA THR A 1006 21.19 -22.84 -1.52
C THR A 1006 20.79 -21.59 -0.75
N LEU A 1007 20.93 -20.44 -1.39
CA LEU A 1007 20.63 -19.13 -0.80
C LEU A 1007 19.11 -18.89 -0.80
N ASP A 1008 18.56 -18.64 0.38
CA ASP A 1008 17.13 -18.38 0.61
C ASP A 1008 16.86 -16.88 0.81
N LEU A 1009 17.57 -16.25 1.73
CA LEU A 1009 17.50 -14.80 1.97
C LEU A 1009 18.87 -14.15 1.78
N MET A 1010 18.86 -12.98 1.16
CA MET A 1010 20.03 -12.10 1.00
C MET A 1010 19.60 -10.69 1.33
N ARG A 1011 20.08 -10.15 2.45
CA ARG A 1011 19.68 -8.84 2.99
C ARG A 1011 20.89 -8.10 3.57
N HIS A 1012 20.94 -6.80 3.36
CA HIS A 1012 21.89 -5.91 4.03
C HIS A 1012 21.14 -4.71 4.60
N ASP A 1013 21.68 -4.09 5.63
CA ASP A 1013 21.12 -2.82 6.10
C ASP A 1013 21.41 -1.73 5.06
N PRO A 1014 20.45 -0.87 4.68
CA PRO A 1014 20.70 0.27 3.79
C PRO A 1014 21.85 1.20 4.21
N ASP A 1015 22.18 1.26 5.51
CA ASP A 1015 23.28 2.07 6.04
C ASP A 1015 24.63 1.32 6.04
N ALA A 1016 24.67 0.06 5.59
CA ALA A 1016 25.86 -0.78 5.60
C ALA A 1016 26.94 -0.31 4.58
N PRO A 1017 28.23 -0.51 4.86
CA PRO A 1017 29.29 -0.11 3.94
C PRO A 1017 29.19 -0.75 2.56
N ASN A 1018 29.34 0.05 1.50
CA ASN A 1018 29.33 -0.37 0.09
C ASN A 1018 30.24 -1.60 -0.15
N GLY A 1019 29.62 -2.72 -0.54
CA GLY A 1019 30.25 -4.03 -0.69
C GLY A 1019 29.79 -5.10 0.32
N MET A 1020 28.78 -4.80 1.17
CA MET A 1020 28.29 -5.73 2.20
C MET A 1020 27.82 -7.08 1.63
N THR A 1021 27.04 -7.07 0.55
CA THR A 1021 26.57 -8.30 -0.11
C THR A 1021 27.73 -9.11 -0.68
N GLU A 1022 28.71 -8.46 -1.32
CA GLU A 1022 29.94 -9.11 -1.79
C GLU A 1022 30.77 -9.73 -0.66
N PHE A 1023 30.90 -9.04 0.47
CA PHE A 1023 31.55 -9.56 1.67
C PHE A 1023 30.85 -10.82 2.18
N LEU A 1024 29.53 -10.76 2.36
CA LEU A 1024 28.72 -11.87 2.85
C LEU A 1024 28.82 -13.12 1.96
N ILE A 1025 28.66 -12.98 0.64
CA ILE A 1025 28.74 -14.12 -0.30
C ILE A 1025 30.15 -14.71 -0.31
N ALA A 1026 31.19 -13.87 -0.43
CA ALA A 1026 32.56 -14.36 -0.51
C ALA A 1026 33.03 -15.04 0.79
N SER A 1027 32.72 -14.46 1.95
CA SER A 1027 33.02 -15.07 3.25
C SER A 1027 32.22 -16.34 3.50
N THR A 1028 30.96 -16.40 3.03
CA THR A 1028 30.15 -17.62 3.10
C THR A 1028 30.75 -18.75 2.25
N ALA A 1029 31.10 -18.48 0.98
CA ALA A 1029 31.70 -19.48 0.11
C ALA A 1029 33.01 -20.04 0.69
N GLY A 1030 33.87 -19.18 1.25
CA GLY A 1030 35.09 -19.61 1.94
C GLY A 1030 34.83 -20.42 3.22
N ALA A 1031 33.87 -20.00 4.05
CA ALA A 1031 33.53 -20.70 5.29
C ALA A 1031 32.86 -22.06 5.05
N LEU A 1032 32.03 -22.18 4.01
CA LEU A 1032 31.45 -23.45 3.56
C LEU A 1032 32.53 -24.38 2.99
N GLY A 1033 33.44 -23.87 2.16
CA GLY A 1033 34.57 -24.62 1.64
C GLY A 1033 35.46 -25.19 2.75
N ALA A 1034 35.73 -24.40 3.80
CA ALA A 1034 36.47 -24.83 4.99
C ALA A 1034 35.72 -25.90 5.81
N ARG A 1035 34.39 -25.99 5.71
CA ARG A 1035 33.55 -27.07 6.28
C ARG A 1035 33.39 -28.28 5.34
N GLY A 1036 34.10 -28.32 4.21
CA GLY A 1036 34.02 -29.41 3.23
C GLY A 1036 32.80 -29.37 2.31
N VAL A 1037 31.95 -28.35 2.39
CA VAL A 1037 30.79 -28.18 1.51
C VAL A 1037 31.27 -27.91 0.08
N ALA A 1038 30.75 -28.66 -0.88
CA ALA A 1038 31.21 -28.60 -2.27
C ALA A 1038 30.63 -27.42 -3.06
N ARG A 1039 29.32 -27.14 -2.92
CA ARG A 1039 28.61 -26.12 -3.71
C ARG A 1039 27.63 -25.29 -2.90
N LEU A 1040 27.57 -24.00 -3.24
CA LEU A 1040 26.59 -23.03 -2.80
C LEU A 1040 25.83 -22.50 -4.02
N SER A 1041 24.52 -22.74 -4.09
CA SER A 1041 23.65 -21.99 -5.00
C SER A 1041 23.40 -20.58 -4.47
N MET A 1042 23.47 -19.59 -5.36
CA MET A 1042 23.14 -18.20 -5.09
C MET A 1042 21.67 -17.94 -5.51
N ASN A 1043 21.44 -16.99 -6.39
CA ASN A 1043 20.14 -16.57 -6.89
C ASN A 1043 19.97 -16.92 -8.38
N PHE A 1044 18.71 -16.95 -8.80
CA PHE A 1044 18.30 -17.21 -10.16
C PHE A 1044 18.38 -15.93 -11.02
N ALA A 1045 19.12 -15.98 -12.12
CA ALA A 1045 19.20 -14.92 -13.13
C ALA A 1045 18.26 -15.25 -14.30
N MET A 1046 17.06 -14.66 -14.26
CA MET A 1046 16.07 -14.82 -15.34
C MET A 1046 16.67 -14.32 -16.67
N TRP A 1047 16.54 -15.13 -17.73
CA TRP A 1047 17.05 -14.83 -19.08
C TRP A 1047 18.55 -14.51 -19.24
N GLY A 1048 19.45 -14.86 -18.31
CA GLY A 1048 20.90 -14.54 -18.37
C GLY A 1048 21.58 -14.77 -19.73
N ARG A 1049 21.34 -15.91 -20.39
CA ARG A 1049 21.89 -16.25 -21.73
C ARG A 1049 21.42 -15.32 -22.87
N LEU A 1050 20.42 -14.46 -22.68
CA LEU A 1050 20.06 -13.45 -23.70
C LEU A 1050 21.01 -12.24 -23.72
N PHE A 1051 21.85 -12.10 -22.68
CA PHE A 1051 22.81 -11.01 -22.51
C PHE A 1051 24.27 -11.43 -22.71
N ALA A 1052 24.56 -12.73 -22.78
CA ALA A 1052 25.91 -13.23 -23.06
C ALA A 1052 26.30 -13.03 -24.54
N ASP A 1053 27.51 -12.53 -24.78
CA ASP A 1053 28.00 -12.16 -26.13
C ASP A 1053 28.56 -13.36 -26.94
N ASP A 1054 28.61 -14.55 -26.36
CA ASP A 1054 29.25 -15.75 -26.90
C ASP A 1054 28.30 -16.76 -27.59
N VAL A 1055 26.98 -16.49 -27.63
CA VAL A 1055 25.97 -17.39 -28.22
C VAL A 1055 25.30 -16.78 -29.46
N PRO A 1056 25.34 -17.44 -30.65
CA PRO A 1056 24.67 -16.94 -31.85
C PRO A 1056 23.15 -17.07 -31.77
N PHE A 1057 22.44 -15.94 -31.64
CA PHE A 1057 20.97 -15.89 -31.53
C PHE A 1057 20.23 -16.04 -32.86
N THR A 1058 19.18 -16.88 -32.87
CA THR A 1058 18.21 -16.95 -33.98
C THR A 1058 17.43 -15.63 -34.15
N PRO A 1059 16.80 -15.37 -35.33
CA PRO A 1059 16.03 -14.14 -35.56
C PRO A 1059 14.93 -13.89 -34.52
N LEU A 1060 14.24 -14.94 -34.06
CA LEU A 1060 13.19 -14.84 -33.04
C LEU A 1060 13.75 -14.47 -31.66
N GLN A 1061 14.94 -14.98 -31.31
CA GLN A 1061 15.63 -14.64 -30.06
C GLN A 1061 16.15 -13.20 -30.06
N ARG A 1062 16.53 -12.63 -31.21
CA ARG A 1062 16.88 -11.20 -31.33
C ARG A 1062 15.68 -10.27 -31.09
N VAL A 1063 14.48 -10.66 -31.50
CA VAL A 1063 13.24 -9.95 -31.15
C VAL A 1063 12.94 -10.07 -29.66
N ALA A 1064 13.11 -11.27 -29.07
CA ALA A 1064 12.97 -11.47 -27.64
C ALA A 1064 13.97 -10.63 -26.81
N ARG A 1065 15.25 -10.53 -27.21
CA ARG A 1065 16.26 -9.66 -26.56
C ARG A 1065 15.83 -8.19 -26.58
N ARG A 1066 15.25 -7.68 -27.67
CA ARG A 1066 14.69 -6.31 -27.72
C ARG A 1066 13.48 -6.14 -26.79
N ALA A 1067 12.57 -7.12 -26.75
CA ALA A 1067 11.40 -7.06 -25.87
C ALA A 1067 11.78 -7.12 -24.38
N VAL A 1068 12.78 -7.94 -24.01
CA VAL A 1068 13.32 -7.99 -22.64
C VAL A 1068 14.12 -6.70 -22.31
N GLY A 1069 14.81 -6.10 -23.29
CA GLY A 1069 15.47 -4.81 -23.12
C GLY A 1069 14.52 -3.67 -22.73
N LEU A 1070 13.30 -3.65 -23.30
CA LEU A 1070 12.24 -2.70 -22.91
C LEU A 1070 11.72 -2.94 -21.46
N LEU A 1071 11.93 -4.15 -20.92
CA LEU A 1071 11.56 -4.51 -19.54
C LEU A 1071 12.72 -4.31 -18.55
N ASN A 1072 13.95 -4.03 -19.01
CA ASN A 1072 15.13 -3.84 -18.15
C ASN A 1072 14.94 -2.74 -17.08
N PRO A 1073 14.29 -1.58 -17.35
CA PRO A 1073 14.02 -0.56 -16.32
C PRO A 1073 13.12 -1.05 -15.18
N PHE A 1074 12.25 -2.02 -15.46
CA PHE A 1074 11.28 -2.56 -14.49
C PHE A 1074 11.82 -3.75 -13.68
N PHE A 1075 12.83 -4.47 -14.19
CA PHE A 1075 13.28 -5.75 -13.62
C PHE A 1075 14.80 -5.87 -13.35
N GLN A 1076 15.63 -4.89 -13.72
CA GLN A 1076 17.07 -4.82 -13.41
C GLN A 1076 17.90 -6.06 -13.80
N ILE A 1077 17.47 -6.77 -14.85
CA ILE A 1077 17.87 -8.17 -15.13
C ILE A 1077 19.37 -8.31 -15.42
N GLU A 1078 19.91 -7.39 -16.21
CA GLU A 1078 21.32 -7.34 -16.61
C GLU A 1078 22.26 -7.14 -15.40
N SER A 1079 21.88 -6.24 -14.48
CA SER A 1079 22.66 -5.92 -13.29
C SER A 1079 22.85 -7.10 -12.32
N LEU A 1080 21.88 -8.03 -12.28
CA LEU A 1080 21.92 -9.18 -11.39
C LEU A 1080 22.84 -10.29 -11.92
N HIS A 1081 22.81 -10.50 -13.24
CA HIS A 1081 23.74 -11.40 -13.92
C HIS A 1081 25.19 -10.92 -13.76
N ASP A 1082 25.43 -9.63 -14.01
CA ASP A 1082 26.76 -9.01 -13.89
C ASP A 1082 27.27 -8.94 -12.46
N PHE A 1083 26.37 -8.84 -11.47
CA PHE A 1083 26.71 -8.99 -10.06
C PHE A 1083 27.21 -10.41 -9.75
N ASN A 1084 26.47 -11.43 -10.18
CA ASN A 1084 26.81 -12.84 -9.96
C ASN A 1084 28.11 -13.25 -10.66
N ALA A 1085 28.35 -12.77 -11.88
CA ALA A 1085 29.55 -13.07 -12.66
C ALA A 1085 30.86 -12.73 -11.91
N ARG A 1086 30.84 -11.72 -11.01
CA ARG A 1086 32.01 -11.29 -10.19
C ARG A 1086 32.59 -12.40 -9.32
N PHE A 1087 31.77 -13.38 -8.92
CA PHE A 1087 32.19 -14.50 -8.08
C PHE A 1087 32.78 -15.66 -8.90
N GLY A 1088 32.53 -15.69 -10.22
CA GLY A 1088 32.88 -16.79 -11.12
C GLY A 1088 32.08 -18.08 -10.86
N PRO A 1089 30.73 -18.04 -10.93
CA PRO A 1089 29.87 -19.21 -10.76
C PRO A 1089 29.90 -20.15 -11.99
N GLU A 1090 29.51 -21.40 -11.75
CA GLU A 1090 28.97 -22.31 -12.76
C GLU A 1090 27.49 -21.97 -12.99
N TRP A 1091 27.07 -21.85 -14.25
CA TRP A 1091 25.70 -21.47 -14.61
C TRP A 1091 24.85 -22.71 -14.92
N LEU A 1092 23.82 -22.95 -14.12
CA LEU A 1092 22.95 -24.12 -14.25
C LEU A 1092 21.60 -23.73 -14.91
N PRO A 1093 21.30 -24.20 -16.13
CA PRO A 1093 20.12 -23.78 -16.89
C PRO A 1093 18.81 -24.34 -16.33
N ARG A 1094 17.84 -23.45 -16.18
CA ARG A 1094 16.44 -23.76 -15.84
C ARG A 1094 15.51 -23.46 -17.01
N VAL A 1095 14.52 -24.32 -17.19
CA VAL A 1095 13.52 -24.21 -18.25
C VAL A 1095 12.10 -24.33 -17.69
N LEU A 1096 11.15 -23.74 -18.41
CA LEU A 1096 9.72 -24.01 -18.30
C LEU A 1096 9.38 -25.16 -19.26
N ALA A 1097 8.87 -26.27 -18.75
CA ALA A 1097 8.37 -27.38 -19.55
C ALA A 1097 6.86 -27.23 -19.80
N TYR A 1098 6.44 -27.24 -21.07
CA TYR A 1098 5.04 -27.05 -21.50
C TYR A 1098 4.65 -28.03 -22.63
N ARG A 1099 3.38 -28.47 -22.71
CA ARG A 1099 2.92 -29.43 -23.75
C ARG A 1099 2.65 -28.81 -25.13
N HIS A 1100 2.04 -27.61 -25.21
CA HIS A 1100 1.73 -26.97 -26.51
C HIS A 1100 2.16 -25.50 -26.56
N ARG A 1101 2.66 -25.05 -27.72
CA ARG A 1101 3.12 -23.65 -27.93
C ARG A 1101 2.04 -22.60 -27.66
N SER A 1102 0.77 -22.92 -27.86
CA SER A 1102 -0.37 -22.03 -27.56
C SER A 1102 -0.68 -21.91 -26.06
N ASP A 1103 -0.17 -22.81 -25.21
CA ASP A 1103 -0.28 -22.67 -23.76
C ASP A 1103 0.77 -21.71 -23.19
N LEU A 1104 1.92 -21.53 -23.86
CA LEU A 1104 3.06 -20.77 -23.35
C LEU A 1104 2.71 -19.32 -22.89
N PRO A 1105 1.95 -18.49 -23.64
CA PRO A 1105 1.59 -17.15 -23.18
C PRO A 1105 0.67 -17.18 -21.95
N ARG A 1106 -0.24 -18.17 -21.89
CA ARG A 1106 -1.17 -18.34 -20.78
C ARG A 1106 -0.44 -18.85 -19.54
N VAL A 1107 0.46 -19.81 -19.68
CA VAL A 1107 1.34 -20.30 -18.60
C VAL A 1107 2.24 -19.17 -18.10
N GLY A 1108 2.82 -18.36 -18.98
CA GLY A 1108 3.62 -17.20 -18.60
C GLY A 1108 2.83 -16.17 -17.78
N LEU A 1109 1.62 -15.80 -18.24
CA LEU A 1109 0.71 -14.92 -17.50
C LEU A 1109 0.32 -15.48 -16.13
N ARG A 1110 0.07 -16.80 -16.06
CA ARG A 1110 -0.32 -17.53 -14.84
C ARG A 1110 0.85 -17.65 -13.86
N TYR A 1111 2.07 -17.88 -14.34
CA TYR A 1111 3.31 -17.88 -13.55
C TYR A 1111 3.62 -16.49 -13.01
N ALA A 1112 3.60 -15.46 -13.86
CA ALA A 1112 3.84 -14.07 -13.45
C ALA A 1112 2.75 -13.56 -12.48
N GLY A 1113 1.50 -14.05 -12.60
CA GLY A 1113 0.45 -13.81 -11.61
C GLY A 1113 0.69 -14.52 -10.27
N ALA A 1114 1.23 -15.75 -10.27
CA ALA A 1114 1.58 -16.48 -9.04
C ALA A 1114 2.77 -15.83 -8.31
N GLU A 1115 3.84 -15.48 -9.04
CA GLU A 1115 5.03 -14.77 -8.54
C GLU A 1115 4.74 -13.36 -8.02
N GLY A 1116 3.57 -12.78 -8.34
CA GLY A 1116 3.21 -11.40 -7.99
C GLY A 1116 3.81 -10.34 -8.92
N PHE A 1117 4.32 -10.72 -10.10
CA PHE A 1117 4.81 -9.79 -11.13
C PHE A 1117 3.68 -9.08 -11.92
N LEU A 1118 2.43 -9.55 -11.80
CA LEU A 1118 1.27 -8.98 -12.51
C LEU A 1118 0.12 -8.63 -11.55
N ALA A 1119 0.28 -7.54 -10.80
CA ALA A 1119 -0.81 -6.90 -10.09
C ALA A 1119 -1.47 -5.85 -11.00
N VAL A 1120 -2.58 -6.21 -11.66
CA VAL A 1120 -3.39 -5.27 -12.46
C VAL A 1120 -4.58 -4.77 -11.61
N PRO A 1121 -4.73 -3.45 -11.38
CA PRO A 1121 -5.83 -2.89 -10.60
C PRO A 1121 -7.22 -3.24 -11.17
N GLY A 1122 -8.23 -3.30 -10.30
CA GLY A 1122 -9.66 -3.49 -10.65
C GLY A 1122 -10.05 -4.88 -11.17
N LEU A 1123 -9.33 -5.43 -12.15
CA LEU A 1123 -9.65 -6.70 -12.83
C LEU A 1123 -8.81 -7.90 -12.36
N GLY A 1124 -7.70 -7.66 -11.64
CA GLY A 1124 -6.75 -8.69 -11.25
C GLY A 1124 -7.37 -9.92 -10.56
N ARG A 1125 -8.23 -9.71 -9.56
CA ARG A 1125 -8.88 -10.80 -8.79
C ARG A 1125 -9.99 -11.56 -9.55
N LEU A 1126 -10.48 -11.02 -10.67
CA LEU A 1126 -11.46 -11.65 -11.56
C LEU A 1126 -10.77 -12.47 -12.66
N LEU A 1127 -9.66 -11.97 -13.22
CA LEU A 1127 -8.93 -12.62 -14.31
C LEU A 1127 -7.81 -13.57 -13.84
N VAL A 1128 -7.21 -13.30 -12.67
CA VAL A 1128 -6.20 -14.12 -12.02
C VAL A 1128 -6.76 -14.59 -10.68
N PRO A 1129 -7.15 -15.89 -10.56
CA PRO A 1129 -7.53 -16.43 -9.25
C PRO A 1129 -6.38 -16.29 -8.26
N LYS A 1130 -6.65 -16.20 -6.95
CA LYS A 1130 -5.60 -16.46 -5.95
C LYS A 1130 -5.09 -17.89 -6.17
N ALA A 1131 -3.77 -18.10 -6.12
CA ALA A 1131 -3.20 -19.44 -6.08
C ALA A 1131 -3.79 -20.20 -4.89
N VAL A 1132 -4.36 -21.38 -5.12
CA VAL A 1132 -5.09 -22.11 -4.08
C VAL A 1132 -4.21 -23.22 -3.51
N GLY A 1133 -3.74 -23.02 -2.28
CA GLY A 1133 -2.84 -23.94 -1.58
C GLY A 1133 -2.51 -23.55 -0.14
N GLY A 1134 -2.47 -22.25 0.18
CA GLY A 1134 -2.06 -21.75 1.49
C GLY A 1134 -3.04 -22.02 2.65
N VAL A 1135 -2.51 -22.63 3.71
CA VAL A 1135 -2.99 -22.47 5.10
C VAL A 1135 -2.58 -21.06 5.59
N PRO A 1136 -3.34 -20.37 6.46
CA PRO A 1136 -2.91 -19.08 7.01
C PRO A 1136 -1.54 -19.16 7.70
N SER A 1137 -0.80 -18.06 7.62
CA SER A 1137 0.56 -17.88 8.12
C SER A 1137 0.76 -18.35 9.58
N PRO A 1138 1.94 -18.93 9.93
CA PRO A 1138 2.30 -19.26 11.32
C PRO A 1138 2.40 -18.06 12.28
N SER A 1139 2.19 -16.83 11.80
CA SER A 1139 2.10 -15.62 12.62
C SER A 1139 0.78 -15.46 13.39
N ALA A 1140 -0.19 -16.38 13.21
CA ALA A 1140 -1.31 -16.52 14.14
C ALA A 1140 -0.87 -17.40 15.35
N PRO A 1141 -1.04 -16.94 16.61
CA PRO A 1141 -0.77 -17.79 17.77
C PRO A 1141 -1.70 -19.02 17.74
N PRO A 1142 -1.25 -20.18 18.28
CA PRO A 1142 -2.05 -21.40 18.25
C PRO A 1142 -3.39 -21.17 18.96
N SER A 1143 -4.49 -21.32 18.21
CA SER A 1143 -5.84 -21.31 18.77
C SER A 1143 -5.94 -22.42 19.82
N ALA A 1144 -6.42 -22.07 21.02
CA ALA A 1144 -6.62 -23.05 22.09
C ALA A 1144 -7.44 -24.26 21.62
N PRO A 1145 -7.08 -25.49 22.03
CA PRO A 1145 -7.78 -26.69 21.59
C PRO A 1145 -9.27 -26.62 21.98
N PRO A 1146 -10.19 -27.06 21.11
CA PRO A 1146 -11.61 -27.05 21.44
C PRO A 1146 -11.86 -27.94 22.66
N SER A 1147 -12.54 -27.38 23.67
CA SER A 1147 -12.97 -28.13 24.84
C SER A 1147 -13.83 -29.32 24.43
N ALA A 1148 -13.50 -30.51 24.95
CA ALA A 1148 -14.21 -31.73 24.62
C ALA A 1148 -15.69 -31.63 25.06
N PRO A 1149 -16.66 -32.08 24.23
CA PRO A 1149 -18.07 -32.05 24.61
C PRO A 1149 -18.30 -33.00 25.78
N GLY A 1150 -18.76 -32.43 26.90
CA GLY A 1150 -19.12 -33.21 28.08
C GLY A 1150 -20.25 -34.19 27.76
N ARG A 1151 -20.07 -35.47 28.10
CA ARG A 1151 -21.15 -36.45 28.12
C ARG A 1151 -22.15 -36.05 29.21
N ALA A 1152 -23.29 -35.49 28.82
CA ALA A 1152 -24.46 -35.45 29.70
C ALA A 1152 -25.01 -36.88 29.83
N ALA A 1153 -25.22 -37.33 31.06
CA ALA A 1153 -25.95 -38.55 31.37
C ALA A 1153 -27.33 -38.17 31.91
N ALA A 1154 -28.35 -38.32 31.05
CA ALA A 1154 -29.79 -38.45 31.35
C ALA A 1154 -30.53 -38.53 30.01
#